data_AF-A0A8T4BXR6-F1
#
_entry.id   AF-A0A8T4BXR6-F1
#
_cell.length_a   1.000
_cell.length_b   1.000
_cell.length_c   1.000
_cell.angle_alpha   90.00
_cell.angle_beta   90.00
_cell.angle_gamma   90.00
#
_symmetry.space_group_name_H-M   'P 1'
#
loop_
_entity.id
_entity.type
_entity.pdbx_description
1 polymer ?
#
loop_
_entity_poly.entity_id
_entity_poly.type
_entity_poly.pdbx_seq_one_letter_code
_entity_poly.pdbx_strand_id
1 'polypeptide(L)'
;MKKKIIFILLIFISLLIGSFSVSADLENCTSHHELGCYNGDSYWFDSCNNPEYVNQYCGPNQDCIDGECVNICGNDECEADKGETCSNCWADCPCEDYEKCEWGNCKTYCGNGKCDSGENCWDCRTDCPCGSNQKCNYPGVCNTYCGNGKCDSDENCQTCHDCSCESNENCKPSSPRADSRGCVNRCGNGIIDGGENCQNCPKDAGCSEGSHCYNGRCVECFKDSHCESRETPTGEFICASDFKNTLEKIIKAQGICQNNHCTGEKVETTKQASYCGDKFCQDGKCGCNEGYAACLKSGKCEKQSTLEDGQSCSCYFQCQSNYCNPTGKCVKAINTPLTVSKKTLKVGEMTQVTISADNSLDSDIPTKITLNTDSGVLMSGVIGGSDCSGNQCTGGQIIIPSKGRTSIIIDLTAQSHGEYTLTATITPTIENQQYPKEEKVEITIINPGDGICSEGETSQNACSDCGCPKGISIYEYVCKKNQSCKKSVEWYFYIILIAVIGLIALSIYSIPRAKTYYLKLSEERETKKTVKEKKGFEERKKIVNALYKISKKIKLDKPMPVEEVISKARLGNADPKLVHEEYIHLLDRMKKVDSLSGAEKKEARKNLEKIRKAQKFCTGCGSTLREGIKFCTKCGKTIKR
;
A
#
# COMPACT_ATOMS: atom_id res chain seq x y z
N MET A 1 -19.44 13.32 -70.86
CA MET A 1 -18.13 12.98 -70.26
C MET A 1 -18.14 12.82 -68.74
N LYS A 2 -18.83 13.67 -67.96
CA LYS A 2 -18.88 13.55 -66.46
C LYS A 2 -19.35 12.19 -65.92
N LYS A 3 -20.31 11.50 -66.55
CA LYS A 3 -20.76 10.16 -66.11
C LYS A 3 -19.71 9.05 -66.34
N LYS A 4 -18.81 9.18 -67.32
CA LYS A 4 -17.75 8.19 -67.56
C LYS A 4 -16.59 8.32 -66.57
N ILE A 5 -16.31 9.54 -66.09
CA ILE A 5 -15.25 9.79 -65.10
C ILE A 5 -15.66 9.29 -63.71
N ILE A 6 -16.92 9.47 -63.31
CA ILE A 6 -17.44 8.93 -62.03
C ILE A 6 -17.42 7.40 -62.03
N PHE A 7 -17.71 6.76 -63.17
CA PHE A 7 -17.69 5.30 -63.28
C PHE A 7 -16.26 4.73 -63.20
N ILE A 8 -15.26 5.41 -63.78
CA ILE A 8 -13.85 5.00 -63.66
C ILE A 8 -13.31 5.22 -62.24
N LEU A 9 -13.74 6.27 -61.55
CA LEU A 9 -13.39 6.52 -60.15
C LEU A 9 -13.99 5.48 -59.20
N LEU A 10 -15.23 5.04 -59.45
CA LEU A 10 -15.84 3.96 -58.67
C LEU A 10 -15.19 2.59 -58.92
N ILE A 11 -14.73 2.32 -60.15
CA ILE A 11 -13.96 1.11 -60.46
C ILE A 11 -12.58 1.13 -59.77
N PHE A 12 -11.90 2.28 -59.73
CA PHE A 12 -10.63 2.43 -59.02
C PHE A 12 -10.77 2.31 -57.50
N ILE A 13 -11.85 2.82 -56.91
CA ILE A 13 -12.17 2.64 -55.49
C ILE A 13 -12.50 1.18 -55.18
N SER A 14 -13.17 0.47 -56.10
CA SER A 14 -13.48 -0.95 -55.95
C SER A 14 -12.24 -1.85 -56.05
N LEU A 15 -11.24 -1.48 -56.87
CA LEU A 15 -9.98 -2.20 -57.01
C LEU A 15 -9.01 -1.95 -55.83
N LEU A 16 -9.10 -0.80 -55.15
CA LEU A 16 -8.29 -0.50 -53.97
C LEU A 16 -8.77 -1.22 -52.69
N ILE A 17 -10.03 -1.65 -52.63
CA ILE A 17 -10.60 -2.36 -51.47
C ILE A 17 -10.42 -3.90 -51.61
N GLY A 18 -9.96 -4.39 -52.77
CA GLY A 18 -9.97 -5.82 -53.10
C GLY A 18 -8.66 -6.60 -52.91
N SER A 19 -7.68 -6.15 -52.13
CA SER A 19 -6.38 -6.84 -52.08
C SER A 19 -5.66 -6.84 -50.75
N PHE A 20 -6.30 -7.28 -49.65
CA PHE A 20 -5.56 -7.83 -48.49
C PHE A 20 -6.44 -8.85 -47.76
N SER A 21 -6.34 -10.11 -48.19
CA SER A 21 -6.68 -11.27 -47.36
C SER A 21 -5.48 -12.20 -47.38
N VAL A 22 -4.45 -11.82 -46.61
CA VAL A 22 -3.44 -12.77 -46.15
C VAL A 22 -3.98 -13.32 -44.84
N SER A 23 -4.66 -14.47 -44.91
CA SER A 23 -4.88 -15.31 -43.72
C SER A 23 -3.52 -15.84 -43.29
N ALA A 24 -2.84 -15.08 -42.44
CA ALA A 24 -2.08 -15.71 -41.38
C ALA A 24 -3.11 -16.08 -40.33
N ASP A 25 -3.24 -17.36 -40.02
CA ASP A 25 -3.89 -17.81 -38.79
C ASP A 25 -3.04 -17.29 -37.62
N LEU A 26 -3.21 -16.01 -37.30
CA LEU A 26 -2.80 -15.45 -36.04
C LEU A 26 -3.73 -16.10 -35.03
N GLU A 27 -3.20 -17.11 -34.31
CA GLU A 27 -3.88 -17.68 -33.15
C GLU A 27 -4.37 -16.51 -32.30
N ASN A 28 -5.67 -16.26 -32.32
CA ASN A 28 -6.27 -15.15 -31.60
C ASN A 28 -6.07 -15.41 -30.12
N CYS A 29 -5.04 -14.80 -29.55
CA CYS A 29 -4.81 -14.81 -28.12
C CYS A 29 -5.99 -14.09 -27.46
N THR A 30 -6.72 -14.77 -26.58
CA THR A 30 -7.76 -14.12 -25.78
C THR A 30 -7.08 -13.44 -24.60
N SER A 31 -7.30 -12.13 -24.44
CA SER A 31 -6.77 -11.36 -23.32
C SER A 31 -7.30 -11.86 -21.97
N HIS A 32 -6.53 -11.65 -20.90
CA HIS A 32 -6.89 -12.04 -19.51
C HIS A 32 -7.24 -13.51 -19.34
N HIS A 33 -6.52 -14.40 -20.02
CA HIS A 33 -6.77 -15.82 -19.93
C HIS A 33 -6.43 -16.39 -18.55
N GLU A 34 -5.30 -15.96 -17.95
CA GLU A 34 -4.90 -16.39 -16.61
C GLU A 34 -4.12 -15.32 -15.85
N LEU A 35 -4.08 -15.45 -14.52
CA LEU A 35 -3.21 -14.67 -13.65
C LEU A 35 -1.87 -15.39 -13.48
N GLY A 36 -0.79 -14.62 -13.45
CA GLY A 36 0.55 -15.15 -13.22
C GLY A 36 1.47 -14.09 -12.62
N CYS A 37 2.67 -14.50 -12.25
CA CYS A 37 3.65 -13.63 -11.62
C CYS A 37 4.70 -13.13 -12.60
N TYR A 38 4.94 -11.83 -12.62
CA TYR A 38 5.98 -11.21 -13.44
C TYR A 38 6.64 -10.06 -12.67
N ASN A 39 7.97 -10.12 -12.54
CA ASN A 39 8.78 -9.16 -11.78
C ASN A 39 8.35 -8.95 -10.30
N GLY A 40 7.84 -9.99 -9.64
CA GLY A 40 7.41 -9.93 -8.24
C GLY A 40 5.97 -9.45 -8.03
N ASP A 41 5.28 -9.04 -9.10
CA ASP A 41 3.89 -8.60 -9.07
C ASP A 41 2.95 -9.57 -9.81
N SER A 42 1.66 -9.49 -9.51
CA SER A 42 0.60 -10.25 -10.21
C SER A 42 0.19 -9.54 -11.50
N TYR A 43 0.23 -10.26 -12.63
CA TYR A 43 -0.13 -9.78 -13.97
C TYR A 43 -1.22 -10.65 -14.59
N TRP A 44 -2.03 -10.05 -15.45
CA TRP A 44 -2.87 -10.79 -16.40
C TRP A 44 -2.03 -11.28 -17.57
N PHE A 45 -2.26 -12.50 -18.01
CA PHE A 45 -1.64 -13.10 -19.19
C PHE A 45 -2.70 -13.42 -20.24
N ASP A 46 -2.39 -13.14 -21.50
CA ASP A 46 -3.23 -13.59 -22.62
C ASP A 46 -3.15 -15.12 -22.78
N SER A 47 -4.02 -15.73 -23.60
CA SER A 47 -3.99 -17.18 -23.85
C SER A 47 -2.75 -17.67 -24.61
N CYS A 48 -1.88 -16.74 -25.01
CA CYS A 48 -0.57 -17.00 -25.60
C CYS A 48 0.58 -16.80 -24.60
N ASN A 49 0.23 -16.57 -23.33
CA ASN A 49 1.12 -16.43 -22.20
C ASN A 49 2.02 -15.18 -22.26
N ASN A 50 1.56 -14.11 -22.92
CA ASN A 50 2.21 -12.80 -22.84
C ASN A 50 1.65 -12.01 -21.65
N PRO A 51 2.51 -11.39 -20.81
CA PRO A 51 2.04 -10.52 -19.74
C PRO A 51 1.39 -9.26 -20.34
N GLU A 52 0.17 -8.98 -19.92
CA GLU A 52 -0.59 -7.79 -20.27
C GLU A 52 -0.32 -6.70 -19.22
N TYR A 53 -1.34 -6.24 -18.50
CA TYR A 53 -1.18 -5.27 -17.42
C TYR A 53 -1.16 -5.91 -16.03
N VAL A 54 -0.62 -5.16 -15.07
CA VAL A 54 -0.54 -5.55 -13.65
C VAL A 54 -1.95 -5.72 -13.10
N ASN A 55 -2.25 -6.92 -12.61
CA ASN A 55 -3.46 -7.21 -11.86
C ASN A 55 -3.35 -6.66 -10.42
N GLN A 56 -2.21 -6.88 -9.76
CA GLN A 56 -1.95 -6.40 -8.42
C GLN A 56 -0.44 -6.20 -8.19
N TYR A 57 -0.06 -5.02 -7.68
CA TYR A 57 1.30 -4.79 -7.18
C TYR A 57 1.46 -5.42 -5.81
N CYS A 58 2.46 -6.28 -5.64
CA CYS A 58 2.75 -6.90 -4.35
C CYS A 58 3.51 -5.90 -3.48
N GLY A 59 3.07 -5.75 -2.23
CA GLY A 59 3.72 -4.87 -1.26
C GLY A 59 5.13 -5.34 -0.87
N PRO A 60 5.92 -4.53 -0.15
CA PRO A 60 7.29 -4.87 0.23
C PRO A 60 7.46 -6.15 1.06
N ASN A 61 6.38 -6.64 1.69
CA ASN A 61 6.35 -7.88 2.47
C ASN A 61 5.56 -9.00 1.77
N GLN A 62 5.31 -8.85 0.48
CA GLN A 62 4.55 -9.78 -0.33
C GLN A 62 5.36 -10.19 -1.54
N ASP A 63 5.25 -11.46 -1.92
CA ASP A 63 5.74 -11.95 -3.19
C ASP A 63 4.58 -12.52 -4.00
N CYS A 64 4.70 -12.51 -5.31
CA CYS A 64 3.70 -13.10 -6.17
C CYS A 64 3.91 -14.61 -6.25
N ILE A 65 2.91 -15.36 -5.76
CA ILE A 65 2.86 -16.82 -5.82
C ILE A 65 1.56 -17.21 -6.52
N ASP A 66 1.66 -17.98 -7.61
CA ASP A 66 0.53 -18.47 -8.41
C ASP A 66 -0.44 -17.37 -8.90
N GLY A 67 0.11 -16.19 -9.19
CA GLY A 67 -0.66 -15.04 -9.69
C GLY A 67 -1.35 -14.23 -8.59
N GLU A 68 -1.08 -14.52 -7.31
CA GLU A 68 -1.61 -13.77 -6.16
C GLU A 68 -0.46 -13.23 -5.31
N CYS A 69 -0.64 -12.03 -4.75
CA CYS A 69 0.32 -11.46 -3.80
C CYS A 69 0.12 -12.11 -2.42
N VAL A 70 1.10 -12.89 -1.97
CA VAL A 70 1.08 -13.59 -0.69
C VAL A 70 2.07 -12.93 0.26
N ASN A 71 1.67 -12.69 1.51
CA ASN A 71 2.61 -12.22 2.53
C ASN A 71 3.69 -13.28 2.75
N ILE A 72 4.94 -12.89 2.53
CA ILE A 72 6.12 -13.72 2.79
C ILE A 72 6.82 -13.34 4.09
N CYS A 73 6.30 -12.38 4.86
CA CYS A 73 6.83 -11.98 6.16
C CYS A 73 5.70 -11.98 7.23
N GLY A 74 6.04 -12.18 8.50
CA GLY A 74 5.16 -12.00 9.68
C GLY A 74 4.83 -13.27 10.45
N ASN A 75 5.71 -14.27 10.45
CA ASN A 75 5.58 -15.52 11.21
C ASN A 75 6.65 -15.67 12.31
N ASP A 76 7.50 -14.66 12.51
CA ASP A 76 8.61 -14.65 13.47
C ASP A 76 9.69 -15.73 13.22
N GLU A 77 9.73 -16.35 12.04
CA GLU A 77 10.75 -17.34 11.64
C GLU A 77 11.39 -16.96 10.31
N CYS A 78 12.70 -16.70 10.28
CA CYS A 78 13.43 -16.38 9.05
C CYS A 78 13.51 -17.59 8.09
N GLU A 79 12.63 -17.65 7.09
CA GLU A 79 12.51 -18.75 6.15
C GLU A 79 13.15 -18.42 4.79
N ALA A 80 14.48 -18.49 4.72
CA ALA A 80 15.24 -18.20 3.49
C ALA A 80 14.77 -19.00 2.25
N ASP A 81 14.25 -20.22 2.46
CA ASP A 81 13.70 -21.08 1.40
C ASP A 81 12.38 -20.55 0.79
N LYS A 82 11.69 -19.63 1.49
CA LYS A 82 10.50 -18.90 1.02
C LYS A 82 10.81 -17.49 0.51
N GLY A 83 12.09 -17.13 0.43
CA GLY A 83 12.53 -15.84 -0.08
C GLY A 83 12.66 -14.75 0.99
N GLU A 84 12.58 -15.09 2.26
CA GLU A 84 12.82 -14.17 3.36
C GLU A 84 14.30 -13.86 3.51
N THR A 85 14.62 -12.58 3.60
CA THR A 85 15.98 -12.06 3.77
C THR A 85 15.94 -10.89 4.75
N CYS A 86 17.07 -10.55 5.37
CA CYS A 86 17.15 -9.37 6.22
C CYS A 86 16.88 -8.04 5.48
N SER A 87 16.79 -8.05 4.13
CA SER A 87 16.49 -6.88 3.31
C SER A 87 15.01 -6.70 2.96
N ASN A 88 14.21 -7.77 2.97
CA ASN A 88 12.76 -7.71 2.66
C ASN A 88 11.87 -8.13 3.84
N CYS A 89 12.35 -8.95 4.78
CA CYS A 89 11.63 -9.38 5.97
C CYS A 89 12.46 -9.12 7.24
N TRP A 90 12.76 -7.85 7.54
CA TRP A 90 13.61 -7.47 8.69
C TRP A 90 13.04 -7.84 10.07
N ALA A 91 11.73 -8.09 10.16
CA ALA A 91 11.06 -8.49 11.39
C ALA A 91 11.22 -10.00 11.68
N ASP A 92 11.14 -10.85 10.64
CA ASP A 92 11.32 -12.31 10.78
C ASP A 92 12.79 -12.73 10.65
N CYS A 93 13.59 -11.95 9.88
CA CYS A 93 15.04 -12.08 9.71
C CYS A 93 15.82 -10.89 10.30
N PRO A 94 15.65 -10.54 11.60
CA PRO A 94 16.43 -9.48 12.20
C PRO A 94 17.90 -9.93 12.30
N CYS A 95 18.81 -9.05 11.87
CA CYS A 95 20.22 -9.24 12.18
C CYS A 95 20.45 -8.89 13.64
N GLU A 96 21.26 -9.70 14.33
CA GLU A 96 21.67 -9.43 15.71
C GLU A 96 22.46 -8.11 15.80
N ASP A 97 22.55 -7.51 16.99
CA ASP A 97 23.18 -6.18 17.22
C ASP A 97 24.64 -6.05 16.72
N TYR A 98 25.29 -7.17 16.44
CA TYR A 98 26.68 -7.30 15.97
C TYR A 98 26.79 -7.71 14.50
N GLU A 99 25.67 -7.74 13.76
CA GLU A 99 25.58 -8.10 12.35
C GLU A 99 24.94 -6.98 11.51
N LYS A 100 25.35 -6.87 10.25
CA LYS A 100 24.74 -5.95 9.27
C LYS A 100 24.20 -6.75 8.08
N CYS A 101 23.04 -6.34 7.58
CA CYS A 101 22.42 -6.95 6.42
C CYS A 101 23.17 -6.52 5.13
N GLU A 102 23.92 -7.44 4.54
CA GLU A 102 24.59 -7.24 3.25
C GLU A 102 24.09 -8.27 2.23
N TRP A 103 23.54 -7.78 1.11
CA TRP A 103 23.00 -8.61 0.02
C TRP A 103 22.00 -9.68 0.51
N GLY A 104 21.07 -9.28 1.37
CA GLY A 104 20.03 -10.17 1.89
C GLY A 104 20.50 -11.15 2.97
N ASN A 105 21.75 -11.08 3.44
CA ASN A 105 22.26 -11.94 4.51
C ASN A 105 22.85 -11.11 5.65
N CYS A 106 22.60 -11.52 6.90
CA CYS A 106 23.26 -10.92 8.05
C CYS A 106 24.73 -11.36 8.06
N LYS A 107 25.64 -10.40 8.07
CA LYS A 107 27.07 -10.63 8.24
C LYS A 107 27.56 -10.02 9.52
N THR A 108 28.29 -10.81 10.29
CA THR A 108 28.99 -10.39 11.49
C THR A 108 29.98 -9.26 11.20
N TYR A 109 29.78 -8.11 11.85
CA TYR A 109 30.62 -6.91 11.75
C TYR A 109 31.31 -6.55 13.09
N CYS A 110 30.85 -7.12 14.21
CA CYS A 110 31.49 -7.07 15.52
C CYS A 110 31.40 -8.46 16.21
N GLY A 111 32.20 -8.74 17.25
CA GLY A 111 32.03 -9.88 18.15
C GLY A 111 33.13 -10.95 18.11
N ASN A 112 34.28 -10.69 17.48
CA ASN A 112 35.43 -11.61 17.50
C ASN A 112 36.43 -11.32 18.64
N GLY A 113 36.16 -10.28 19.44
CA GLY A 113 36.97 -9.86 20.59
C GLY A 113 38.26 -9.11 20.22
N LYS A 114 38.39 -8.62 18.98
CA LYS A 114 39.51 -7.80 18.51
C LYS A 114 38.99 -6.66 17.65
N CYS A 115 39.50 -5.46 17.89
CA CYS A 115 39.18 -4.27 17.10
C CYS A 115 39.79 -4.34 15.68
N ASP A 116 39.02 -4.82 14.70
CA ASP A 116 39.46 -4.98 13.31
C ASP A 116 39.34 -3.67 12.48
N SER A 117 39.94 -3.65 11.28
CA SER A 117 39.96 -2.47 10.41
C SER A 117 38.54 -2.12 9.91
N GLY A 118 37.94 -1.08 10.51
CA GLY A 118 36.56 -0.65 10.27
C GLY A 118 35.73 -0.59 11.54
N GLU A 119 36.18 -1.25 12.62
CA GLU A 119 35.54 -1.22 13.92
C GLU A 119 36.03 -0.02 14.75
N ASN A 120 35.16 0.52 15.61
CA ASN A 120 35.52 1.59 16.55
C ASN A 120 34.73 1.43 17.87
N CYS A 121 35.09 2.20 18.89
CA CYS A 121 34.48 2.07 20.22
C CYS A 121 33.00 2.48 20.31
N TRP A 122 32.45 3.09 19.24
CA TRP A 122 31.05 3.49 19.15
C TRP A 122 30.21 2.39 18.52
N ASP A 123 30.69 1.78 17.42
CA ASP A 123 29.97 0.76 16.65
C ASP A 123 30.20 -0.66 17.18
N CYS A 124 31.40 -0.96 17.68
CA CYS A 124 31.80 -2.30 18.16
C CYS A 124 32.41 -2.22 19.58
N ARG A 125 31.63 -1.74 20.55
CA ARG A 125 32.11 -1.44 21.92
C ARG A 125 32.72 -2.62 22.68
N THR A 126 32.29 -3.84 22.37
CA THR A 126 32.79 -5.08 22.98
C THR A 126 34.18 -5.47 22.46
N ASP A 127 34.44 -5.22 21.17
CA ASP A 127 35.68 -5.60 20.48
C ASP A 127 36.71 -4.47 20.49
N CYS A 128 36.23 -3.22 20.53
CA CYS A 128 37.01 -1.99 20.68
C CYS A 128 36.71 -1.24 21.99
N PRO A 129 36.82 -1.86 23.18
CA PRO A 129 36.56 -1.16 24.43
C PRO A 129 37.63 -0.10 24.69
N CYS A 130 37.21 1.11 25.07
CA CYS A 130 38.14 2.11 25.58
C CYS A 130 38.74 1.66 26.92
N GLY A 131 40.00 2.05 27.19
CA GLY A 131 40.65 1.78 28.47
C GLY A 131 39.86 2.35 29.66
N SER A 132 40.10 1.82 30.86
CA SER A 132 39.36 2.16 32.09
C SER A 132 39.39 3.63 32.50
N ASN A 133 40.28 4.43 31.92
CA ASN A 133 40.40 5.88 32.12
C ASN A 133 40.05 6.69 30.86
N GLN A 134 39.44 6.07 29.85
CA GLN A 134 39.08 6.68 28.57
C GLN A 134 37.59 6.58 28.29
N LYS A 135 37.01 7.62 27.69
CA LYS A 135 35.63 7.65 27.18
C LYS A 135 35.66 7.67 25.66
N CYS A 136 34.76 6.90 25.06
CA CYS A 136 34.55 6.90 23.61
C CYS A 136 33.82 8.18 23.21
N ASN A 137 34.48 9.07 22.47
CA ASN A 137 33.88 10.29 21.95
C ASN A 137 33.60 10.14 20.45
N TYR A 138 32.62 10.89 19.93
CA TYR A 138 32.31 10.92 18.51
C TYR A 138 33.54 11.43 17.72
N PRO A 139 33.94 10.80 16.60
CA PRO A 139 33.28 9.69 15.88
C PRO A 139 33.87 8.29 16.18
N GLY A 140 33.99 7.90 17.45
CA GLY A 140 34.47 6.57 17.85
C GLY A 140 35.94 6.52 18.30
N VAL A 141 36.44 7.60 18.93
CA VAL A 141 37.83 7.69 19.44
C VAL A 141 37.85 7.75 20.97
N CYS A 142 38.70 6.94 21.59
CA CYS A 142 38.88 6.89 23.04
C CYS A 142 39.77 8.04 23.56
N ASN A 143 39.24 8.93 24.40
CA ASN A 143 39.97 10.03 25.03
C ASN A 143 40.08 9.86 26.55
N THR A 144 41.23 10.17 27.13
CA THR A 144 41.53 10.02 28.57
C THR A 144 40.88 11.14 29.40
N TYR A 145 40.18 10.79 30.48
CA TYR A 145 39.42 11.75 31.32
C TYR A 145 39.67 11.64 32.84
N CYS A 146 40.61 10.80 33.29
CA CYS A 146 40.93 10.62 34.72
C CYS A 146 42.34 10.00 34.93
N GLY A 147 43.04 10.35 36.03
CA GLY A 147 44.28 9.71 36.46
C GLY A 147 45.56 10.49 36.17
N ASN A 148 45.51 11.82 36.12
CA ASN A 148 46.68 12.69 35.91
C ASN A 148 47.26 13.25 37.23
N GLY A 149 46.65 12.93 38.37
CA GLY A 149 47.08 13.36 39.70
C GLY A 149 46.66 14.77 40.11
N LYS A 150 45.73 15.41 39.37
CA LYS A 150 45.15 16.71 39.70
C LYS A 150 43.64 16.67 39.45
N CYS A 151 42.86 17.17 40.41
CA CYS A 151 41.41 17.28 40.26
C CYS A 151 41.06 18.44 39.30
N ASP A 152 40.82 18.11 38.03
CA ASP A 152 40.51 19.08 36.97
C ASP A 152 39.02 19.52 37.02
N SER A 153 38.67 20.60 36.32
CA SER A 153 37.33 21.24 36.44
C SER A 153 36.14 20.35 36.04
N ASP A 154 36.39 19.27 35.31
CA ASP A 154 35.38 18.29 34.85
C ASP A 154 35.41 16.98 35.66
N GLU A 155 36.21 16.92 36.73
CA GLU A 155 36.38 15.77 37.61
C GLU A 155 35.62 15.95 38.93
N ASN A 156 35.11 14.86 39.51
CA ASN A 156 34.50 14.88 40.84
C ASN A 156 34.83 13.60 41.64
N CYS A 157 34.57 13.65 42.94
CA CYS A 157 34.90 12.57 43.89
C CYS A 157 34.15 11.24 43.66
N GLN A 158 33.22 11.15 42.70
CA GLN A 158 32.59 9.90 42.26
C GLN A 158 33.19 9.36 40.96
N THR A 159 33.60 10.23 40.04
CA THR A 159 34.01 9.83 38.68
C THR A 159 35.52 9.66 38.52
N CYS A 160 36.33 10.26 39.39
CA CYS A 160 37.78 10.15 39.32
C CYS A 160 38.46 10.07 40.69
N HIS A 161 39.46 9.20 40.81
CA HIS A 161 40.16 8.93 42.07
C HIS A 161 41.05 10.10 42.52
N ASP A 162 41.46 10.95 41.59
CA ASP A 162 42.29 12.13 41.84
C ASP A 162 41.59 13.18 42.73
N CYS A 163 40.26 13.05 42.94
CA CYS A 163 39.42 13.94 43.77
C CYS A 163 38.88 13.28 45.08
N SER A 164 39.52 12.23 45.62
CA SER A 164 38.96 11.42 46.73
C SER A 164 38.76 12.17 48.07
N CYS A 165 37.67 11.85 48.79
CA CYS A 165 37.35 12.37 50.14
C CYS A 165 38.13 11.63 51.26
N GLU A 166 38.33 12.28 52.41
CA GLU A 166 38.95 11.67 53.60
C GLU A 166 38.01 10.65 54.28
N SER A 167 38.55 9.78 55.14
CA SER A 167 37.92 8.52 55.63
C SER A 167 36.58 8.64 56.39
N ASN A 168 36.10 9.85 56.65
CA ASN A 168 34.88 10.15 57.42
C ASN A 168 33.91 11.08 56.67
N GLU A 169 34.06 11.23 55.35
CA GLU A 169 33.18 12.09 54.55
C GLU A 169 32.63 11.38 53.30
N ASN A 170 31.38 11.71 52.92
CA ASN A 170 30.74 11.19 51.70
C ASN A 170 30.64 12.27 50.62
N CYS A 171 31.03 11.92 49.39
CA CYS A 171 30.92 12.74 48.19
C CYS A 171 29.45 13.14 47.87
N LYS A 172 29.21 14.43 47.60
CA LYS A 172 27.89 15.03 47.32
C LYS A 172 27.79 15.35 45.83
N PRO A 173 26.83 14.75 45.10
CA PRO A 173 26.85 14.66 43.64
C PRO A 173 26.52 15.95 42.86
N SER A 174 26.39 17.11 43.51
CA SER A 174 25.78 18.30 42.89
C SER A 174 26.48 19.64 43.17
N SER A 175 27.79 19.67 43.46
CA SER A 175 28.54 20.94 43.59
C SER A 175 29.45 21.18 42.38
N PRO A 176 29.18 22.18 41.53
CA PRO A 176 29.96 22.45 40.31
C PRO A 176 31.14 23.44 40.53
N ARG A 177 31.66 23.57 41.76
CA ARG A 177 32.79 24.48 42.03
C ARG A 177 34.02 23.74 42.54
N ALA A 178 35.13 23.94 41.82
CA ALA A 178 36.45 23.36 42.05
C ALA A 178 37.17 23.86 43.32
N ASP A 179 36.52 24.62 44.21
CA ASP A 179 37.12 25.11 45.46
C ASP A 179 36.72 24.30 46.71
N SER A 180 35.73 23.41 46.60
CA SER A 180 35.20 22.67 47.74
C SER A 180 34.88 21.23 47.34
N ARG A 181 35.69 20.28 47.85
CA ARG A 181 35.78 18.84 47.52
C ARG A 181 34.48 18.02 47.60
N GLY A 182 33.32 18.64 47.86
CA GLY A 182 32.01 17.98 47.79
C GLY A 182 31.71 16.99 48.91
N CYS A 183 32.48 16.90 50.00
CA CYS A 183 32.31 15.85 51.01
C CYS A 183 31.47 16.31 52.26
N VAL A 184 30.63 15.43 52.85
CA VAL A 184 29.84 15.69 54.10
C VAL A 184 29.76 14.48 55.06
N ASN A 185 29.69 14.72 56.39
CA ASN A 185 29.63 13.71 57.48
C ASN A 185 28.22 13.09 57.67
N ARG A 186 28.09 11.82 58.14
CA ARG A 186 26.81 11.06 58.03
C ARG A 186 26.22 10.22 59.19
N CYS A 187 26.89 9.80 60.28
CA CYS A 187 26.25 8.97 61.34
C CYS A 187 27.07 8.88 62.65
N GLY A 188 26.40 8.66 63.78
CA GLY A 188 26.95 8.11 65.04
C GLY A 188 26.90 9.02 66.26
N ASN A 189 26.01 10.01 66.31
CA ASN A 189 25.93 11.01 67.39
C ASN A 189 24.86 10.68 68.46
N GLY A 190 24.07 9.62 68.27
CA GLY A 190 23.02 9.18 69.18
C GLY A 190 21.70 9.97 69.09
N ILE A 191 21.50 10.79 68.06
CA ILE A 191 20.28 11.58 67.82
C ILE A 191 19.83 11.38 66.37
N ILE A 192 18.53 11.17 66.12
CA ILE A 192 18.01 11.05 64.75
C ILE A 192 17.91 12.43 64.10
N ASP A 193 18.87 12.76 63.23
CA ASP A 193 18.91 14.01 62.49
C ASP A 193 18.06 13.99 61.21
N GLY A 194 17.77 15.18 60.66
CA GLY A 194 16.93 15.34 59.47
C GLY A 194 17.49 14.63 58.23
N GLY A 195 16.91 13.47 57.90
CA GLY A 195 17.33 12.61 56.78
C GLY A 195 17.89 11.26 57.20
N GLU A 196 18.09 11.03 58.50
CA GLU A 196 18.49 9.74 59.07
C GLU A 196 17.28 8.82 59.25
N ASN A 197 17.44 7.56 58.89
CA ASN A 197 16.43 6.52 59.01
C ASN A 197 17.09 5.16 59.24
N CYS A 198 16.28 4.15 59.56
CA CYS A 198 16.78 2.82 59.92
C CYS A 198 17.54 2.10 58.78
N GLN A 199 17.52 2.59 57.53
CA GLN A 199 18.30 2.04 56.41
C GLN A 199 19.66 2.73 56.25
N ASN A 200 19.73 4.05 56.43
CA ASN A 200 20.95 4.82 56.17
C ASN A 200 21.76 5.16 57.42
N CYS A 201 21.15 5.13 58.61
CA CYS A 201 21.82 5.40 59.88
C CYS A 201 21.36 4.47 61.01
N PRO A 202 21.73 3.18 60.98
CA PRO A 202 21.23 2.18 61.91
C PRO A 202 21.71 2.36 63.36
N LYS A 203 22.79 3.12 63.57
CA LYS A 203 23.31 3.41 64.92
C LYS A 203 22.46 4.42 65.68
N ASP A 204 21.92 5.41 64.99
CA ASP A 204 21.13 6.49 65.60
C ASP A 204 19.62 6.26 65.43
N ALA A 205 19.20 5.60 64.35
CA ALA A 205 17.79 5.36 63.99
C ALA A 205 17.41 3.86 63.85
N GLY A 206 18.17 2.94 64.45
CA GLY A 206 17.95 1.49 64.37
C GLY A 206 16.66 1.00 65.04
N CYS A 207 16.12 -0.13 64.56
CA CYS A 207 14.88 -0.71 65.09
C CYS A 207 15.14 -1.60 66.32
N SER A 208 14.26 -1.53 67.31
CA SER A 208 14.24 -2.39 68.50
C SER A 208 13.86 -3.84 68.20
N GLU A 209 14.21 -4.75 69.12
CA GLU A 209 13.95 -6.21 69.00
C GLU A 209 12.49 -6.51 68.65
N GLY A 210 12.28 -7.28 67.57
CA GLY A 210 10.94 -7.66 67.07
C GLY A 210 10.41 -6.84 65.88
N SER A 211 11.09 -5.74 65.53
CA SER A 211 10.78 -4.91 64.35
C SER A 211 11.88 -5.01 63.30
N HIS A 212 11.54 -4.83 62.02
CA HIS A 212 12.52 -4.71 60.94
C HIS A 212 12.30 -3.43 60.14
N CYS A 213 13.36 -2.95 59.50
CA CYS A 213 13.33 -1.69 58.76
C CYS A 213 12.76 -1.89 57.35
N TYR A 214 11.61 -1.26 57.07
CA TYR A 214 10.96 -1.26 55.76
C TYR A 214 10.70 0.18 55.29
N ASN A 215 11.21 0.55 54.12
CA ASN A 215 11.16 1.92 53.57
C ASN A 215 11.57 3.02 54.58
N GLY A 216 12.64 2.78 55.34
CA GLY A 216 13.16 3.75 56.32
C GLY A 216 12.32 3.87 57.60
N ARG A 217 11.37 2.97 57.85
CA ARG A 217 10.60 2.90 59.11
C ARG A 217 10.61 1.50 59.70
N CYS A 218 10.57 1.42 61.03
CA CYS A 218 10.50 0.14 61.76
C CYS A 218 9.06 -0.39 61.74
N VAL A 219 8.87 -1.63 61.30
CA VAL A 219 7.57 -2.32 61.29
C VAL A 219 7.63 -3.70 61.96
N GLU A 220 6.59 -4.04 62.70
CA GLU A 220 6.42 -5.35 63.36
C GLU A 220 5.86 -6.39 62.37
N CYS A 221 6.39 -7.61 62.40
CA CYS A 221 6.00 -8.68 61.49
C CYS A 221 4.95 -9.58 62.18
N PHE A 222 3.67 -9.45 61.82
CA PHE A 222 2.64 -10.40 62.28
C PHE A 222 2.73 -11.70 61.47
N LYS A 223 2.91 -12.83 62.16
CA LYS A 223 2.91 -14.17 61.55
C LYS A 223 1.61 -14.41 60.77
N ASP A 224 1.76 -14.97 59.58
CA ASP A 224 0.70 -15.47 58.67
C ASP A 224 -0.18 -14.45 57.94
N SER A 225 0.31 -13.24 57.68
CA SER A 225 -0.39 -12.30 56.77
C SER A 225 0.27 -12.30 55.39
N HIS A 226 -0.54 -12.43 54.33
CA HIS A 226 -0.10 -12.43 52.92
C HIS A 226 0.88 -11.29 52.64
N CYS A 227 2.05 -11.63 52.10
CA CYS A 227 2.93 -10.60 51.55
C CYS A 227 2.46 -10.31 50.12
N GLU A 228 1.69 -9.23 49.97
CA GLU A 228 1.57 -8.57 48.66
C GLU A 228 2.83 -7.75 48.45
N SER A 229 3.70 -8.19 47.55
CA SER A 229 4.90 -7.42 47.21
C SER A 229 4.56 -6.20 46.36
N ARG A 230 5.53 -5.28 46.26
CA ARG A 230 5.52 -4.13 45.37
C ARG A 230 5.15 -4.53 43.93
N GLU A 231 4.19 -3.82 43.33
CA GLU A 231 3.85 -3.96 41.92
C GLU A 231 5.09 -3.63 41.09
N THR A 232 5.55 -4.58 40.27
CA THR A 232 6.68 -4.34 39.37
C THR A 232 6.13 -4.18 37.95
N PRO A 233 6.21 -2.97 37.35
CA PRO A 233 5.78 -2.77 35.98
C PRO A 233 6.67 -3.57 35.04
N THR A 234 6.05 -4.21 34.04
CA THR A 234 6.76 -4.94 32.99
C THR A 234 7.25 -4.02 31.88
N GLY A 235 6.67 -2.82 31.76
CA GLY A 235 6.87 -1.91 30.63
C GLY A 235 6.02 -2.25 29.40
N GLU A 236 5.24 -3.34 29.43
CA GLU A 236 4.31 -3.70 28.36
C GLU A 236 2.94 -3.04 28.60
N PHE A 237 2.42 -2.37 27.57
CA PHE A 237 1.12 -1.72 27.60
C PHE A 237 0.18 -2.41 26.62
N ILE A 238 -1.06 -2.63 27.04
CA ILE A 238 -2.14 -3.18 26.21
C ILE A 238 -3.35 -2.24 26.26
N CYS A 239 -4.28 -2.40 25.32
CA CYS A 239 -5.52 -1.64 25.33
C CYS A 239 -6.60 -2.36 26.14
N ALA A 240 -7.36 -1.60 26.93
CA ALA A 240 -8.58 -2.13 27.53
C ALA A 240 -9.60 -2.47 26.43
N SER A 241 -10.53 -3.38 26.74
CA SER A 241 -11.57 -3.83 25.79
C SER A 241 -12.49 -2.70 25.26
N ASP A 242 -12.53 -1.55 25.94
CA ASP A 242 -13.27 -0.36 25.52
C ASP A 242 -12.47 0.57 24.59
N PHE A 243 -11.19 0.26 24.35
CA PHE A 243 -10.22 1.06 23.60
C PHE A 243 -10.06 2.51 24.11
N LYS A 244 -10.53 2.83 25.31
CA LYS A 244 -10.40 4.19 25.90
C LYS A 244 -9.33 4.27 26.97
N ASN A 245 -8.78 3.12 27.39
CA ASN A 245 -7.75 3.05 28.41
C ASN A 245 -6.55 2.25 27.91
N THR A 246 -5.35 2.71 28.27
CA THR A 246 -4.15 1.87 28.25
C THR A 246 -4.04 1.17 29.60
N LEU A 247 -3.66 -0.10 29.55
CA LEU A 247 -3.39 -0.94 30.72
C LEU A 247 -1.91 -1.31 30.71
N GLU A 248 -1.21 -1.06 31.81
CA GLU A 248 0.16 -1.52 32.02
C GLU A 248 0.13 -2.91 32.64
N LYS A 249 0.85 -3.87 32.06
CA LYS A 249 1.07 -5.17 32.66
C LYS A 249 2.01 -5.04 33.84
N ILE A 250 1.59 -5.57 34.98
CA ILE A 250 2.34 -5.56 36.24
C ILE A 250 2.48 -6.98 36.78
N ILE A 251 3.60 -7.25 37.44
CA ILE A 251 3.82 -8.51 38.16
C ILE A 251 3.57 -8.25 39.65
N LYS A 252 2.65 -9.01 40.24
CA LYS A 252 2.43 -9.06 41.70
C LYS A 252 2.96 -10.38 42.23
N ALA A 253 3.88 -10.35 43.19
CA ALA A 253 4.20 -11.56 43.93
C ALA A 253 3.18 -11.70 45.08
N GLN A 254 2.44 -12.80 45.06
CA GLN A 254 1.50 -13.16 46.12
C GLN A 254 2.05 -14.38 46.85
N GLY A 255 2.37 -14.22 48.13
CA GLY A 255 3.06 -15.27 48.89
C GLY A 255 2.85 -15.27 50.39
N ILE A 256 3.52 -16.22 51.02
CA ILE A 256 3.63 -16.35 52.47
C ILE A 256 5.03 -15.87 52.87
N CYS A 257 5.12 -15.05 53.91
CA CYS A 257 6.40 -14.61 54.44
C CYS A 257 7.04 -15.76 55.23
N GLN A 258 8.14 -16.33 54.73
CA GLN A 258 8.92 -17.36 55.41
C GLN A 258 10.36 -16.88 55.57
N ASN A 259 10.90 -16.91 56.79
CA ASN A 259 12.28 -16.54 57.10
C ASN A 259 12.73 -15.17 56.54
N ASN A 260 11.88 -14.14 56.70
CA ASN A 260 12.12 -12.77 56.20
C ASN A 260 12.18 -12.64 54.65
N HIS A 261 11.72 -13.66 53.90
CA HIS A 261 11.53 -13.58 52.45
C HIS A 261 10.07 -13.90 52.07
N CYS A 262 9.50 -13.08 51.19
CA CYS A 262 8.21 -13.40 50.59
C CYS A 262 8.40 -14.55 49.59
N THR A 263 7.87 -15.72 49.90
CA THR A 263 7.89 -16.90 49.02
C THR A 263 6.49 -17.08 48.45
N GLY A 264 6.35 -16.83 47.15
CA GLY A 264 5.06 -16.72 46.49
C GLY A 264 5.14 -16.82 44.97
N GLU A 265 3.99 -17.11 44.37
CA GLU A 265 3.83 -17.18 42.91
C GLU A 265 3.78 -15.75 42.34
N LYS A 266 4.46 -15.54 41.22
CA LYS A 266 4.39 -14.27 40.48
C LYS A 266 3.17 -14.34 39.56
N VAL A 267 2.16 -13.54 39.86
CA VAL A 267 0.94 -13.43 39.07
C VAL A 267 1.03 -12.17 38.20
N GLU A 268 0.90 -12.35 36.90
CA GLU A 268 0.77 -11.23 35.95
C GLU A 268 -0.66 -10.68 36.01
N THR A 269 -0.79 -9.36 36.15
CA THR A 269 -2.08 -8.67 36.14
C THR A 269 -1.93 -7.33 35.45
N THR A 270 -3.02 -6.58 35.28
CA THR A 270 -3.04 -5.33 34.53
C THR A 270 -3.56 -4.20 35.40
N LYS A 271 -2.93 -3.02 35.29
CA LYS A 271 -3.36 -1.81 35.98
C LYS A 271 -3.64 -0.71 34.96
N GLN A 272 -4.69 0.08 35.17
CA GLN A 272 -4.98 1.22 34.32
C GLN A 272 -3.81 2.22 34.37
N ALA A 273 -3.23 2.50 33.20
CA ALA A 273 -2.08 3.39 33.07
C ALA A 273 -2.52 4.80 32.68
N SER A 274 -3.32 4.94 31.62
CA SER A 274 -3.84 6.24 31.18
C SER A 274 -5.20 6.14 30.50
N TYR A 275 -6.00 7.20 30.64
CA TYR A 275 -7.25 7.40 29.89
C TYR A 275 -6.95 8.19 28.61
N CYS A 276 -7.35 7.66 27.46
CA CYS A 276 -7.03 8.23 26.15
C CYS A 276 -7.92 9.41 25.72
N GLY A 277 -8.96 9.75 26.50
CA GLY A 277 -9.85 10.87 26.19
C GLY A 277 -10.63 10.64 24.90
N ASP A 278 -10.53 11.59 23.96
CA ASP A 278 -11.15 11.53 22.63
C ASP A 278 -10.34 10.67 21.64
N LYS A 279 -9.18 10.15 22.06
CA LYS A 279 -8.36 9.24 21.27
C LYS A 279 -8.68 7.80 21.63
N PHE A 280 -8.50 6.89 20.68
CA PHE A 280 -8.57 5.45 20.94
C PHE A 280 -7.18 4.89 21.21
N CYS A 281 -7.13 3.84 22.03
CA CYS A 281 -5.94 3.05 22.29
C CYS A 281 -5.68 2.11 21.12
N GLN A 282 -4.46 2.14 20.59
CA GLN A 282 -3.93 1.18 19.63
C GLN A 282 -2.55 0.72 20.12
N ASP A 283 -2.32 -0.59 20.18
CA ASP A 283 -1.05 -1.20 20.57
C ASP A 283 -0.48 -0.65 21.90
N GLY A 284 -1.36 -0.47 22.89
CA GLY A 284 -0.98 0.03 24.22
C GLY A 284 -0.69 1.53 24.31
N LYS A 285 -0.93 2.29 23.24
CA LYS A 285 -0.71 3.75 23.20
C LYS A 285 -1.99 4.50 22.87
N CYS A 286 -2.13 5.71 23.41
CA CYS A 286 -3.27 6.58 23.11
C CYS A 286 -3.03 7.35 21.80
N GLY A 287 -3.93 7.14 20.84
CA GLY A 287 -3.82 7.67 19.48
C GLY A 287 -3.64 6.53 18.47
N CYS A 288 -4.10 6.77 17.25
CA CYS A 288 -3.90 5.83 16.17
C CYS A 288 -2.50 6.02 15.58
N ASN A 289 -1.89 4.92 15.16
CA ASN A 289 -0.60 4.94 14.48
C ASN A 289 -0.70 5.69 13.14
N GLU A 290 0.45 6.08 12.58
CA GLU A 290 0.50 6.70 11.25
C GLU A 290 -0.19 5.79 10.20
N GLY A 291 -1.06 6.37 9.39
CA GLY A 291 -1.91 5.62 8.45
C GLY A 291 -3.16 4.97 9.07
N TYR A 292 -3.48 5.23 10.34
CA TYR A 292 -4.73 4.84 10.99
C TYR A 292 -5.46 6.08 11.53
N ALA A 293 -6.79 6.04 11.52
CA ALA A 293 -7.61 7.09 12.11
C ALA A 293 -8.69 6.52 13.03
N ALA A 294 -9.06 7.35 14.01
CA ALA A 294 -10.08 7.03 14.99
C ALA A 294 -11.44 6.85 14.30
N CYS A 295 -12.02 5.67 14.41
CA CYS A 295 -13.33 5.38 13.86
C CYS A 295 -14.39 5.43 14.94
N LEU A 296 -15.19 6.50 14.95
CA LEU A 296 -16.27 6.67 15.93
C LEU A 296 -17.32 5.55 15.82
N LYS A 297 -17.54 5.02 14.62
CA LYS A 297 -18.53 3.96 14.37
C LYS A 297 -18.07 2.60 14.91
N SER A 298 -16.81 2.22 14.72
CA SER A 298 -16.28 0.93 15.21
C SER A 298 -15.68 1.02 16.62
N GLY A 299 -15.40 2.24 17.12
CA GLY A 299 -14.73 2.47 18.40
C GLY A 299 -13.25 2.05 18.40
N LYS A 300 -12.62 1.96 17.23
CA LYS A 300 -11.25 1.46 17.05
C LYS A 300 -10.44 2.36 16.11
N CYS A 301 -9.13 2.20 16.14
CA CYS A 301 -8.26 2.75 15.10
C CYS A 301 -8.32 1.87 13.85
N GLU A 302 -8.68 2.47 12.72
CA GLU A 302 -8.90 1.77 11.46
C GLU A 302 -8.01 2.39 10.38
N LYS A 303 -7.52 1.57 9.45
CA LYS A 303 -6.56 2.00 8.43
C LYS A 303 -7.17 3.09 7.55
N GLN A 304 -6.44 4.17 7.32
CA GLN A 304 -6.76 5.19 6.32
C GLN A 304 -6.55 4.58 4.92
N SER A 305 -7.61 4.01 4.36
CA SER A 305 -7.67 3.52 2.98
C SER A 305 -8.72 4.31 2.22
N THR A 306 -8.50 4.62 0.95
CA THR A 306 -9.50 5.27 0.10
C THR A 306 -10.28 4.20 -0.67
N LEU A 307 -11.46 3.86 -0.17
CA LEU A 307 -12.41 2.91 -0.74
C LEU A 307 -13.34 3.62 -1.72
N GLU A 308 -13.64 2.94 -2.82
CA GLU A 308 -14.57 3.38 -3.85
C GLU A 308 -16.03 3.16 -3.44
N ASP A 309 -16.95 3.86 -4.11
CA ASP A 309 -18.39 3.69 -3.91
C ASP A 309 -18.82 2.22 -4.12
N GLY A 310 -19.59 1.68 -3.18
CA GLY A 310 -20.08 0.30 -3.16
C GLY A 310 -19.21 -0.69 -2.38
N GLN A 311 -17.96 -0.33 -2.07
CA GLN A 311 -17.07 -1.17 -1.25
C GLN A 311 -17.48 -1.17 0.22
N SER A 312 -17.14 -2.24 0.94
CA SER A 312 -17.50 -2.37 2.35
C SER A 312 -16.57 -1.53 3.22
N CYS A 313 -17.13 -0.71 4.11
CA CYS A 313 -16.43 0.21 4.99
C CYS A 313 -16.83 -0.02 6.45
N SER A 314 -15.87 0.16 7.35
CA SER A 314 -16.12 0.25 8.79
C SER A 314 -16.31 1.71 9.21
N CYS A 315 -15.73 2.68 8.47
CA CYS A 315 -15.60 4.08 8.89
C CYS A 315 -15.85 5.08 7.76
N TYR A 316 -16.27 6.29 8.11
CA TYR A 316 -16.57 7.37 7.14
C TYR A 316 -15.36 7.81 6.34
N PHE A 317 -14.21 8.01 7.00
CA PHE A 317 -12.98 8.47 6.34
C PHE A 317 -12.38 7.45 5.38
N GLN A 318 -12.85 6.19 5.41
CA GLN A 318 -12.38 5.18 4.48
C GLN A 318 -12.99 5.35 3.10
N CYS A 319 -14.10 6.07 2.94
CA CYS A 319 -14.75 6.21 1.65
C CYS A 319 -14.24 7.44 0.92
N GLN A 320 -14.03 7.37 -0.39
CA GLN A 320 -13.77 8.56 -1.23
C GLN A 320 -14.89 9.60 -1.10
N SER A 321 -16.12 9.14 -0.89
CA SER A 321 -17.28 9.99 -0.61
C SER A 321 -17.29 10.61 0.79
N ASN A 322 -16.35 10.22 1.66
CA ASN A 322 -16.33 10.48 3.10
C ASN A 322 -17.58 9.99 3.86
N TYR A 323 -18.34 9.05 3.28
CA TYR A 323 -19.56 8.53 3.91
C TYR A 323 -19.74 7.02 3.72
N CYS A 324 -20.01 6.35 4.83
CA CYS A 324 -20.14 4.91 4.99
C CYS A 324 -21.52 4.61 5.57
N ASN A 325 -22.45 4.12 4.75
CA ASN A 325 -23.84 3.98 5.16
C ASN A 325 -24.02 2.99 6.35
N PRO A 326 -25.21 2.93 6.98
CA PRO A 326 -25.46 1.99 8.07
C PRO A 326 -25.21 0.52 7.71
N THR A 327 -25.38 0.14 6.44
CA THR A 327 -25.09 -1.23 5.94
C THR A 327 -23.59 -1.52 5.79
N GLY A 328 -22.72 -0.55 6.07
CA GLY A 328 -21.27 -0.69 5.96
C GLY A 328 -20.77 -0.65 4.52
N LYS A 329 -21.38 0.17 3.65
CA LYS A 329 -20.90 0.41 2.28
C LYS A 329 -20.61 1.88 2.02
N CYS A 330 -19.54 2.15 1.29
CA CYS A 330 -19.24 3.49 0.81
C CYS A 330 -20.32 3.92 -0.17
N VAL A 331 -20.94 5.06 0.11
CA VAL A 331 -21.94 5.62 -0.80
C VAL A 331 -21.69 7.11 -0.93
N LYS A 332 -21.90 7.63 -2.13
CA LYS A 332 -21.95 9.06 -2.39
C LYS A 332 -23.22 9.63 -1.77
N ALA A 333 -23.10 10.19 -0.56
CA ALA A 333 -24.23 10.72 0.20
C ALA A 333 -25.05 11.71 -0.62
N ILE A 334 -24.37 12.65 -1.28
CA ILE A 334 -24.99 13.59 -2.22
C ILE A 334 -24.19 13.66 -3.51
N ASN A 335 -24.84 13.42 -4.65
CA ASN A 335 -24.27 13.69 -5.95
C ASN A 335 -24.72 15.07 -6.43
N THR A 336 -23.77 15.96 -6.72
CA THR A 336 -24.09 17.37 -6.95
C THR A 336 -23.50 17.94 -8.24
N PRO A 337 -24.03 17.57 -9.41
CA PRO A 337 -23.51 18.14 -10.65
C PRO A 337 -23.84 19.63 -10.75
N LEU A 338 -22.81 20.42 -11.04
CA LEU A 338 -22.91 21.83 -11.40
C LEU A 338 -22.98 21.94 -12.93
N THR A 339 -24.03 22.57 -13.45
CA THR A 339 -24.22 22.75 -14.90
C THR A 339 -24.56 24.19 -15.22
N VAL A 340 -24.08 24.67 -16.37
CA VAL A 340 -24.36 26.04 -16.85
C VAL A 340 -24.93 25.92 -18.25
N SER A 341 -26.08 26.56 -18.50
CA SER A 341 -26.79 26.48 -19.78
C SER A 341 -25.97 27.01 -20.96
N LYS A 342 -25.09 27.99 -20.70
CA LYS A 342 -24.19 28.60 -21.69
C LYS A 342 -22.86 28.98 -21.04
N LYS A 343 -21.75 28.43 -21.54
CA LYS A 343 -20.39 28.70 -21.03
C LYS A 343 -19.75 29.98 -21.58
N THR A 344 -20.24 30.50 -22.71
CA THR A 344 -19.71 31.72 -23.34
C THR A 344 -20.79 32.79 -23.38
N LEU A 345 -20.57 33.92 -22.69
CA LEU A 345 -21.55 35.00 -22.53
C LEU A 345 -21.04 36.28 -23.17
N LYS A 346 -21.94 37.12 -23.67
CA LYS A 346 -21.62 38.51 -23.98
C LYS A 346 -21.77 39.38 -22.73
N VAL A 347 -21.04 40.48 -22.63
CA VAL A 347 -21.29 41.48 -21.58
C VAL A 347 -22.77 41.92 -21.61
N GLY A 348 -23.44 41.86 -20.46
CA GLY A 348 -24.87 42.12 -20.30
C GLY A 348 -25.79 40.92 -20.60
N GLU A 349 -25.27 39.80 -21.10
CA GLU A 349 -26.05 38.58 -21.30
C GLU A 349 -26.26 37.83 -19.97
N MET A 350 -27.43 37.18 -19.86
CA MET A 350 -27.78 36.33 -18.73
C MET A 350 -27.67 34.85 -19.09
N THR A 351 -27.25 34.02 -18.14
CA THR A 351 -27.29 32.54 -18.25
C THR A 351 -27.77 31.92 -16.96
N GLN A 352 -28.30 30.71 -17.06
CA GLN A 352 -28.75 29.94 -15.91
C GLN A 352 -27.68 28.94 -15.48
N VAL A 353 -27.37 28.97 -14.19
CA VAL A 353 -26.61 27.93 -13.49
C VAL A 353 -27.62 27.04 -12.81
N THR A 354 -27.54 25.74 -13.07
CA THR A 354 -28.31 24.73 -12.35
C THR A 354 -27.38 23.90 -11.48
N ILE A 355 -27.57 23.99 -10.16
CA ILE A 355 -26.97 23.09 -9.18
C ILE A 355 -27.99 22.00 -8.93
N SER A 356 -27.67 20.80 -9.37
CA SER A 356 -28.48 19.62 -9.07
C SER A 356 -27.90 18.93 -7.85
N ALA A 357 -28.76 18.38 -7.00
CA ALA A 357 -28.35 17.55 -5.88
C ALA A 357 -29.25 16.31 -5.76
N ASP A 358 -28.64 15.13 -5.80
CA ASP A 358 -29.29 13.84 -5.64
C ASP A 358 -28.90 13.29 -4.25
N ASN A 359 -29.88 13.15 -3.35
CA ASN A 359 -29.69 12.53 -2.04
C ASN A 359 -29.86 11.01 -2.16
N SER A 360 -28.76 10.28 -1.93
CA SER A 360 -28.73 8.81 -1.97
C SER A 360 -29.03 8.17 -0.60
N LEU A 361 -29.25 8.97 0.44
CA LEU A 361 -29.57 8.52 1.80
C LEU A 361 -31.07 8.46 2.02
N ASP A 362 -31.48 7.63 2.99
CA ASP A 362 -32.88 7.44 3.40
C ASP A 362 -33.38 8.53 4.38
N SER A 363 -32.59 9.57 4.62
CA SER A 363 -32.92 10.68 5.52
C SER A 363 -32.76 12.05 4.87
N ASP A 364 -33.55 13.04 5.29
CA ASP A 364 -33.42 14.43 4.89
C ASP A 364 -32.04 14.98 5.27
N ILE A 365 -31.35 15.64 4.34
CA ILE A 365 -30.02 16.20 4.58
C ILE A 365 -30.06 17.73 4.52
N PRO A 366 -29.94 18.44 5.67
CA PRO A 366 -29.70 19.87 5.69
C PRO A 366 -28.38 20.19 5.01
N THR A 367 -28.42 21.04 3.99
CA THR A 367 -27.27 21.32 3.12
C THR A 367 -27.09 22.81 2.96
N LYS A 368 -25.91 23.31 3.33
CA LYS A 368 -25.51 24.70 3.05
C LYS A 368 -24.85 24.76 1.69
N ILE A 369 -25.31 25.67 0.84
CA ILE A 369 -24.80 25.85 -0.52
C ILE A 369 -24.25 27.26 -0.61
N THR A 370 -22.97 27.38 -0.95
CA THR A 370 -22.27 28.63 -1.19
C THR A 370 -21.82 28.65 -2.64
N LEU A 371 -22.12 29.72 -3.36
CA LEU A 371 -21.60 30.00 -4.69
C LEU A 371 -20.74 31.22 -4.64
N ASN A 372 -19.56 31.10 -5.23
CA ASN A 372 -18.62 32.18 -5.37
C ASN A 372 -18.23 32.31 -6.84
N THR A 373 -18.07 33.54 -7.29
CA THR A 373 -17.55 33.88 -8.62
C THR A 373 -16.55 35.01 -8.48
N ASP A 374 -15.61 35.10 -9.42
CA ASP A 374 -14.65 36.20 -9.48
C ASP A 374 -15.36 37.55 -9.76
N SER A 375 -14.66 38.65 -9.49
CA SER A 375 -15.16 40.01 -9.72
C SER A 375 -15.37 40.25 -11.22
N GLY A 376 -16.64 40.37 -11.66
CA GLY A 376 -17.01 40.58 -13.07
C GLY A 376 -18.28 39.85 -13.51
N VAL A 377 -18.82 38.97 -12.65
CA VAL A 377 -20.14 38.35 -12.81
C VAL A 377 -21.01 38.71 -11.61
N LEU A 378 -22.25 39.09 -11.87
CA LEU A 378 -23.27 39.24 -10.82
C LEU A 378 -24.19 38.03 -10.81
N MET A 379 -24.45 37.52 -9.61
CA MET A 379 -25.51 36.55 -9.36
C MET A 379 -26.79 37.26 -8.96
N SER A 380 -27.92 36.81 -9.51
CA SER A 380 -29.27 37.13 -9.03
C SER A 380 -30.12 35.87 -8.96
N GLY A 381 -30.94 35.76 -7.92
CA GLY A 381 -31.79 34.58 -7.70
C GLY A 381 -31.98 34.33 -6.21
N VAL A 382 -32.52 33.15 -5.88
CA VAL A 382 -32.79 32.77 -4.49
C VAL A 382 -32.25 31.36 -4.23
N ILE A 383 -31.45 31.19 -3.18
CA ILE A 383 -31.02 29.87 -2.68
C ILE A 383 -31.61 29.68 -1.30
N GLY A 384 -32.49 28.69 -1.12
CA GLY A 384 -32.99 28.34 0.22
C GLY A 384 -33.70 29.49 0.94
N GLY A 385 -34.35 30.38 0.20
CA GLY A 385 -35.02 31.57 0.74
C GLY A 385 -34.11 32.77 1.03
N SER A 386 -32.82 32.72 0.70
CA SER A 386 -31.90 33.87 0.76
C SER A 386 -31.69 34.45 -0.64
N ASP A 387 -31.87 35.77 -0.78
CA ASP A 387 -31.62 36.47 -2.04
C ASP A 387 -30.11 36.52 -2.32
N CYS A 388 -29.73 36.17 -3.55
CA CYS A 388 -28.37 36.32 -4.05
C CYS A 388 -28.18 37.75 -4.56
N SER A 389 -27.23 38.50 -3.98
CA SER A 389 -26.79 39.78 -4.52
C SER A 389 -25.27 39.89 -4.48
N GLY A 390 -24.64 40.13 -5.64
CA GLY A 390 -23.20 40.32 -5.76
C GLY A 390 -22.48 39.11 -6.37
N ASN A 391 -21.24 38.87 -5.96
CA ASN A 391 -20.37 37.79 -6.44
C ASN A 391 -20.29 36.57 -5.49
N GLN A 392 -21.06 36.59 -4.40
CA GLN A 392 -21.23 35.48 -3.49
C GLN A 392 -22.72 35.27 -3.17
N CYS A 393 -23.18 34.02 -3.18
CA CYS A 393 -24.50 33.67 -2.69
C CYS A 393 -24.42 32.48 -1.73
N THR A 394 -25.13 32.55 -0.61
CA THR A 394 -25.17 31.45 0.37
C THR A 394 -26.61 31.19 0.79
N GLY A 395 -27.04 29.94 0.79
CA GLY A 395 -28.37 29.53 1.24
C GLY A 395 -28.40 28.11 1.79
N GLY A 396 -29.41 27.82 2.62
CA GLY A 396 -29.64 26.49 3.19
C GLY A 396 -30.79 25.78 2.50
N GLN A 397 -30.59 24.52 2.11
CA GLN A 397 -31.60 23.69 1.47
C GLN A 397 -31.67 22.33 2.16
N ILE A 398 -32.87 21.79 2.36
CA ILE A 398 -33.06 20.40 2.80
C ILE A 398 -33.22 19.54 1.56
N ILE A 399 -32.35 18.53 1.39
CA ILE A 399 -32.41 17.60 0.26
C ILE A 399 -33.09 16.32 0.75
N ILE A 400 -34.28 16.04 0.23
CA ILE A 400 -35.16 14.95 0.67
C ILE A 400 -34.80 13.64 -0.06
N PRO A 401 -34.81 12.47 0.61
CA PRO A 401 -34.65 11.17 -0.02
C PRO A 401 -35.67 10.93 -1.14
N SER A 402 -35.25 10.24 -2.20
CA SER A 402 -36.16 9.54 -3.12
C SER A 402 -37.17 10.39 -3.91
N LYS A 403 -37.14 11.73 -3.83
CA LYS A 403 -38.06 12.63 -4.57
C LYS A 403 -37.53 13.15 -5.91
N GLY A 404 -36.46 12.55 -6.41
CA GLY A 404 -35.80 13.00 -7.63
C GLY A 404 -34.83 14.15 -7.37
N ARG A 405 -34.10 14.51 -8.42
CA ARG A 405 -33.04 15.52 -8.41
C ARG A 405 -33.59 16.88 -7.95
N THR A 406 -33.05 17.40 -6.84
CA THR A 406 -33.35 18.77 -6.40
C THR A 406 -32.48 19.72 -7.21
N SER A 407 -33.09 20.67 -7.92
CA SER A 407 -32.37 21.63 -8.77
C SER A 407 -32.55 23.04 -8.24
N ILE A 408 -31.45 23.77 -8.10
CA ILE A 408 -31.41 25.19 -7.76
C ILE A 408 -30.95 25.94 -9.00
N ILE A 409 -31.75 26.89 -9.46
CA ILE A 409 -31.50 27.67 -10.67
C ILE A 409 -31.16 29.09 -10.26
N ILE A 410 -30.04 29.61 -10.76
CA ILE A 410 -29.54 30.95 -10.46
C ILE A 410 -29.17 31.63 -11.76
N ASP A 411 -29.56 32.88 -11.90
CA ASP A 411 -29.22 33.68 -13.06
C ASP A 411 -27.87 34.38 -12.82
N LEU A 412 -26.96 34.24 -13.79
CA LEU A 412 -25.70 34.96 -13.85
C LEU A 412 -25.79 36.05 -14.91
N THR A 413 -25.40 37.27 -14.56
CA THR A 413 -25.27 38.40 -15.48
C THR A 413 -23.80 38.77 -15.65
N ALA A 414 -23.32 38.75 -16.89
CA ALA A 414 -21.97 39.13 -17.23
C ALA A 414 -21.77 40.66 -17.17
N GLN A 415 -20.76 41.16 -16.44
CA GLN A 415 -20.48 42.60 -16.33
C GLN A 415 -19.21 43.07 -17.04
N SER A 416 -18.20 42.21 -17.16
CA SER A 416 -16.92 42.55 -17.78
C SER A 416 -16.34 41.39 -18.58
N HIS A 417 -15.49 41.69 -19.56
CA HIS A 417 -14.76 40.70 -20.35
C HIS A 417 -13.75 39.92 -19.48
N GLY A 418 -13.63 38.62 -19.70
CA GLY A 418 -12.64 37.77 -19.04
C GLY A 418 -13.06 36.30 -18.92
N GLU A 419 -12.17 35.50 -18.35
CA GLU A 419 -12.46 34.15 -17.90
C GLU A 419 -12.78 34.16 -16.41
N TYR A 420 -13.88 33.50 -16.04
CA TYR A 420 -14.43 33.50 -14.68
C TYR A 420 -14.63 32.07 -14.22
N THR A 421 -14.25 31.78 -12.98
CA THR A 421 -14.51 30.48 -12.37
C THR A 421 -15.69 30.60 -11.41
N LEU A 422 -16.78 29.89 -11.73
CA LEU A 422 -17.87 29.69 -10.80
C LEU A 422 -17.54 28.49 -9.90
N THR A 423 -17.48 28.74 -8.61
CA THR A 423 -17.23 27.71 -7.59
C THR A 423 -18.48 27.49 -6.74
N ALA A 424 -19.01 26.28 -6.74
CA ALA A 424 -20.08 25.84 -5.87
C ALA A 424 -19.51 25.00 -4.73
N THR A 425 -19.66 25.46 -3.49
CA THR A 425 -19.34 24.69 -2.28
C THR A 425 -20.64 24.21 -1.64
N ILE A 426 -20.82 22.89 -1.60
CA ILE A 426 -22.00 22.25 -1.03
C ILE A 426 -21.57 21.52 0.24
N THR A 427 -22.18 21.89 1.37
CA THR A 427 -21.84 21.40 2.70
C THR A 427 -23.05 20.71 3.32
N PRO A 428 -23.27 19.42 3.04
CA PRO A 428 -24.27 18.63 3.74
C PRO A 428 -23.87 18.43 5.19
N THR A 429 -24.88 18.45 6.06
CA THR A 429 -24.77 18.15 7.49
C THR A 429 -25.43 16.81 7.77
N ILE A 430 -24.63 15.79 8.10
CA ILE A 430 -25.09 14.44 8.42
C ILE A 430 -24.62 14.14 9.84
N GLU A 431 -25.52 13.75 10.74
CA GLU A 431 -25.18 13.42 12.15
C GLU A 431 -24.37 14.53 12.86
N ASN A 432 -24.71 15.81 12.62
CA ASN A 432 -24.00 17.01 13.13
C ASN A 432 -22.57 17.21 12.59
N GLN A 433 -22.13 16.41 11.61
CA GLN A 433 -20.86 16.59 10.94
C GLN A 433 -21.06 17.20 9.54
N GLN A 434 -20.15 18.09 9.14
CA GLN A 434 -20.20 18.81 7.85
C GLN A 434 -19.21 18.22 6.86
N TYR A 435 -19.63 18.05 5.60
CA TYR A 435 -18.85 17.40 4.55
C TYR A 435 -18.71 18.29 3.30
N PRO A 436 -17.93 19.38 3.34
CA PRO A 436 -17.85 20.32 2.22
C PRO A 436 -17.34 19.64 0.95
N LYS A 437 -18.03 19.89 -0.16
CA LYS A 437 -17.66 19.45 -1.50
C LYS A 437 -17.64 20.65 -2.45
N GLU A 438 -16.58 20.75 -3.25
CA GLU A 438 -16.38 21.85 -4.19
C GLU A 438 -16.55 21.37 -5.63
N GLU A 439 -17.32 22.10 -6.42
CA GLU A 439 -17.52 21.88 -7.86
C GLU A 439 -17.22 23.19 -8.60
N LYS A 440 -16.49 23.10 -9.71
CA LYS A 440 -16.06 24.28 -10.49
C LYS A 440 -16.57 24.21 -11.93
N VAL A 441 -17.01 25.35 -12.45
CA VAL A 441 -17.28 25.53 -13.87
C VAL A 441 -16.67 26.84 -14.35
N GLU A 442 -15.91 26.76 -15.44
CA GLU A 442 -15.35 27.91 -16.12
C GLU A 442 -16.36 28.53 -17.10
N ILE A 443 -16.43 29.85 -17.09
CA ILE A 443 -17.30 30.68 -17.95
C ILE A 443 -16.44 31.75 -18.61
N THR A 444 -16.58 31.90 -19.93
CA THR A 444 -15.88 32.93 -20.70
C THR A 444 -16.84 34.05 -21.06
N ILE A 445 -16.48 35.30 -20.77
CA ILE A 445 -17.27 36.47 -21.13
C ILE A 445 -16.52 37.26 -22.20
N ILE A 446 -17.17 37.41 -23.35
CA ILE A 446 -16.66 38.15 -24.51
C ILE A 446 -17.31 39.53 -24.60
N ASN A 447 -16.58 40.53 -25.10
CA ASN A 447 -17.07 41.88 -25.30
C ASN A 447 -16.96 42.26 -26.79
N PRO A 448 -17.85 41.73 -27.64
CA PRO A 448 -17.76 41.96 -29.06
C PRO A 448 -17.93 43.46 -29.38
N GLY A 449 -16.96 44.03 -30.08
CA GLY A 449 -16.94 45.41 -30.55
C GLY A 449 -15.82 46.29 -30.01
N ASP A 450 -14.86 45.75 -29.24
CA ASP A 450 -13.71 46.49 -28.71
C ASP A 450 -12.53 46.62 -29.69
N GLY A 451 -12.61 45.95 -30.84
CA GLY A 451 -11.61 45.96 -31.90
C GLY A 451 -10.41 45.04 -31.65
N ILE A 452 -10.42 44.20 -30.61
CA ILE A 452 -9.30 43.30 -30.27
C ILE A 452 -9.81 41.86 -30.18
N CYS A 453 -9.43 41.03 -31.17
CA CYS A 453 -9.74 39.60 -31.16
C CYS A 453 -9.04 38.87 -30.00
N SER A 454 -9.80 38.62 -28.93
CA SER A 454 -9.30 37.99 -27.70
C SER A 454 -9.54 36.47 -27.69
N GLU A 455 -8.91 35.76 -26.77
CA GLU A 455 -9.08 34.30 -26.63
C GLU A 455 -10.55 33.96 -26.29
N GLY A 456 -11.17 33.08 -27.09
CA GLY A 456 -12.62 32.78 -27.02
C GLY A 456 -13.49 33.59 -27.98
N GLU A 457 -12.96 34.65 -28.57
CA GLU A 457 -13.58 35.34 -29.70
C GLU A 457 -13.23 34.63 -31.01
N THR A 458 -14.27 34.41 -31.80
CA THR A 458 -14.22 33.74 -33.09
C THR A 458 -14.93 34.62 -34.10
N SER A 459 -14.63 34.42 -35.38
CA SER A 459 -15.41 35.06 -36.44
C SER A 459 -16.93 34.84 -36.31
N GLN A 460 -17.39 33.79 -35.61
CA GLN A 460 -18.82 33.48 -35.46
C GLN A 460 -19.51 34.27 -34.32
N ASN A 461 -18.81 34.62 -33.25
CA ASN A 461 -19.38 35.29 -32.06
C ASN A 461 -18.96 36.76 -31.91
N ALA A 462 -17.86 37.18 -32.56
CA ALA A 462 -17.31 38.55 -32.54
C ALA A 462 -16.67 38.95 -33.90
N CYS A 463 -17.44 38.98 -35.02
CA CYS A 463 -16.86 39.37 -36.33
C CYS A 463 -16.39 40.85 -36.39
N SER A 464 -16.83 41.74 -35.49
CA SER A 464 -16.30 43.11 -35.46
C SER A 464 -14.79 43.14 -35.13
N ASP A 465 -14.34 42.22 -34.27
CA ASP A 465 -13.00 42.29 -33.66
C ASP A 465 -12.05 41.29 -34.31
N CYS A 466 -12.52 40.07 -34.57
CA CYS A 466 -11.75 39.01 -35.22
C CYS A 466 -11.78 39.05 -36.76
N GLY A 467 -12.66 39.88 -37.32
CA GLY A 467 -12.89 39.94 -38.75
C GLY A 467 -13.51 38.65 -39.31
N CYS A 468 -13.95 38.74 -40.56
CA CYS A 468 -14.53 37.63 -41.29
C CYS A 468 -13.44 37.00 -42.20
N PRO A 469 -13.41 35.67 -42.41
CA PRO A 469 -12.44 35.03 -43.30
C PRO A 469 -12.44 35.63 -44.71
N LYS A 470 -11.29 35.63 -45.40
CA LYS A 470 -11.15 36.17 -46.77
C LYS A 470 -12.28 35.65 -47.69
N GLY A 471 -13.06 36.58 -48.26
CA GLY A 471 -14.16 36.29 -49.18
C GLY A 471 -15.58 36.39 -48.59
N ILE A 472 -15.70 36.81 -47.32
CA ILE A 472 -16.96 36.95 -46.59
C ILE A 472 -17.08 38.41 -46.12
N SER A 473 -18.24 39.04 -46.30
CA SER A 473 -18.48 40.42 -45.86
C SER A 473 -19.31 40.46 -44.59
N ILE A 474 -19.12 41.51 -43.80
CA ILE A 474 -19.89 41.76 -42.57
C ILE A 474 -21.23 42.35 -42.98
N TYR A 475 -22.33 41.69 -42.61
CA TYR A 475 -23.67 42.25 -42.71
C TYR A 475 -24.39 41.99 -41.38
N GLU A 476 -24.79 43.06 -40.68
CA GLU A 476 -25.47 42.98 -39.37
C GLU A 476 -24.72 42.11 -38.34
N TYR A 477 -23.40 42.29 -38.19
CA TYR A 477 -22.55 41.53 -37.26
C TYR A 477 -22.44 40.02 -37.51
N VAL A 478 -22.89 39.53 -38.68
CA VAL A 478 -22.75 38.13 -39.09
C VAL A 478 -21.89 38.03 -40.35
N CYS A 479 -20.95 37.09 -40.39
CA CYS A 479 -20.19 36.80 -41.60
C CYS A 479 -21.12 36.17 -42.66
N LYS A 480 -21.57 36.94 -43.66
CA LYS A 480 -22.33 36.40 -44.79
C LYS A 480 -21.43 36.28 -46.00
N LYS A 481 -21.34 35.07 -46.55
CA LYS A 481 -20.58 34.81 -47.77
C LYS A 481 -21.20 35.66 -48.88
N ASN A 482 -20.42 36.54 -49.50
CA ASN A 482 -20.89 37.41 -50.58
C ASN A 482 -21.52 36.55 -51.69
N GLN A 483 -22.85 36.46 -51.72
CA GLN A 483 -23.57 35.91 -52.86
C GLN A 483 -23.75 37.03 -53.88
N SER A 484 -22.72 37.23 -54.70
CA SER A 484 -22.90 37.75 -56.04
C SER A 484 -22.82 36.59 -57.03
N CYS A 485 -23.91 36.41 -57.79
CA CYS A 485 -24.03 35.47 -58.89
C CYS A 485 -22.85 35.60 -59.87
N LYS A 486 -21.95 34.62 -59.89
CA LYS A 486 -21.28 34.20 -61.13
C LYS A 486 -20.82 32.75 -60.99
N LYS A 487 -21.39 31.87 -61.83
CA LYS A 487 -20.88 30.52 -62.05
C LYS A 487 -19.41 30.61 -62.50
N SER A 488 -18.50 30.09 -61.69
CA SER A 488 -17.14 29.76 -62.11
C SER A 488 -16.75 28.45 -61.44
N VAL A 489 -16.65 27.41 -62.26
CA VAL A 489 -16.27 26.04 -61.93
C VAL A 489 -14.76 25.94 -62.20
N GLU A 490 -13.95 25.92 -61.14
CA GLU A 490 -13.17 24.77 -60.63
C GLU A 490 -11.71 24.68 -61.12
N TRP A 491 -10.83 25.52 -60.54
CA TRP A 491 -9.38 25.26 -60.51
C TRP A 491 -8.98 24.39 -59.30
N TYR A 492 -9.83 24.34 -58.27
CA TYR A 492 -9.59 23.60 -57.02
C TYR A 492 -9.50 22.08 -57.23
N PHE A 493 -10.23 21.54 -58.22
CA PHE A 493 -10.12 20.12 -58.59
C PHE A 493 -8.72 19.75 -59.09
N TYR A 494 -8.02 20.65 -59.78
CA TYR A 494 -6.65 20.38 -60.23
C TYR A 494 -5.65 20.37 -59.08
N ILE A 495 -5.86 21.20 -58.04
CA ILE A 495 -4.97 21.21 -56.87
C ILE A 495 -5.17 19.96 -56.02
N ILE A 496 -6.42 19.54 -55.81
CA ILE A 496 -6.70 18.27 -55.11
C ILE A 496 -6.08 17.10 -55.89
N LEU A 497 -6.19 17.09 -57.23
CA LEU A 497 -5.61 16.04 -58.05
C LEU A 497 -4.07 15.99 -57.92
N ILE A 498 -3.40 17.15 -57.94
CA ILE A 498 -1.93 17.23 -57.77
C ILE A 498 -1.50 16.81 -56.36
N ALA A 499 -2.25 17.21 -55.32
CA ALA A 499 -1.96 16.82 -53.94
C ALA A 499 -2.10 15.31 -53.72
N VAL A 500 -3.14 14.69 -54.30
CA VAL A 500 -3.34 13.24 -54.22
C VAL A 500 -2.23 12.48 -54.96
N ILE A 501 -1.81 12.95 -56.13
CA ILE A 501 -0.68 12.35 -56.87
C ILE A 501 0.63 12.49 -56.08
N GLY A 502 0.86 13.62 -55.40
CA GLY A 502 2.02 13.84 -54.54
C GLY A 502 2.07 12.88 -53.33
N LEU A 503 0.94 12.65 -52.68
CA LEU A 503 0.83 11.72 -51.55
C LEU A 503 1.07 10.27 -51.99
N ILE A 504 0.56 9.88 -53.17
CA ILE A 504 0.80 8.55 -53.73
C ILE A 504 2.30 8.35 -54.03
N ALA A 505 2.96 9.34 -54.63
CA ALA A 505 4.40 9.26 -54.91
C ALA A 505 5.24 9.15 -53.62
N LEU A 506 4.88 9.89 -52.56
CA LEU A 506 5.53 9.81 -51.23
C LEU A 506 5.34 8.45 -50.57
N SER A 507 4.17 7.84 -50.70
CA SER A 507 3.90 6.49 -50.18
C SER A 507 4.75 5.42 -50.90
N ILE A 508 4.91 5.52 -52.22
CA ILE A 508 5.73 4.59 -53.01
C ILE A 508 7.22 4.73 -52.65
N TYR A 509 7.70 5.94 -52.35
CA TYR A 509 9.10 6.20 -52.03
C TYR A 509 9.52 5.75 -50.62
N SER A 510 8.58 5.69 -49.67
CA SER A 510 8.86 5.36 -48.26
C SER A 510 8.83 3.86 -47.93
N ILE A 511 8.07 3.06 -48.69
CA ILE A 511 7.92 1.60 -48.47
C ILE A 511 9.24 0.81 -48.53
N PRO A 512 10.19 1.08 -49.46
CA PRO A 512 11.42 0.29 -49.55
C PRO A 512 12.36 0.45 -48.34
N ARG A 513 12.37 1.63 -47.70
CA ARG A 513 13.23 1.92 -46.54
C ARG A 513 12.70 1.33 -45.23
N ALA A 514 11.38 1.26 -45.06
CA ALA A 514 10.78 0.64 -43.88
C ALA A 514 11.04 -0.87 -43.86
N LYS A 515 10.96 -1.54 -45.01
CA LYS A 515 11.13 -3.00 -45.12
C LYS A 515 12.51 -3.49 -44.69
N THR A 516 13.58 -2.74 -44.98
CA THR A 516 14.94 -3.07 -44.55
C THR A 516 15.16 -2.92 -43.06
N TYR A 517 14.43 -2.00 -42.40
CA TYR A 517 14.54 -1.79 -40.96
C TYR A 517 13.84 -2.91 -40.17
N TYR A 518 12.68 -3.37 -40.62
CA TYR A 518 11.90 -4.41 -39.93
C TYR A 518 12.54 -5.80 -39.98
N LEU A 519 13.20 -6.18 -41.08
CA LEU A 519 13.80 -7.51 -41.21
C LEU A 519 14.95 -7.73 -40.20
N LYS A 520 15.76 -6.70 -39.96
CA LYS A 520 16.90 -6.76 -39.03
C LYS A 520 16.49 -6.96 -37.57
N LEU A 521 15.29 -6.49 -37.20
CA LEU A 521 14.73 -6.65 -35.85
C LEU A 521 14.12 -8.04 -35.60
N SER A 522 13.78 -8.79 -36.66
CA SER A 522 13.15 -10.12 -36.51
C SER A 522 14.17 -11.24 -36.26
N GLU A 523 15.35 -11.18 -36.88
CA GLU A 523 16.39 -12.22 -36.73
C GLU A 523 16.99 -12.28 -35.31
N GLU A 524 17.05 -11.16 -34.59
CA GLU A 524 17.57 -11.12 -33.22
C GLU A 524 16.62 -11.76 -32.18
N ARG A 525 15.33 -11.93 -32.49
CA ARG A 525 14.35 -12.51 -31.56
C ARG A 525 14.29 -14.04 -31.60
N GLU A 526 14.49 -14.67 -32.75
CA GLU A 526 14.32 -16.14 -32.89
C GLU A 526 15.47 -16.95 -32.27
N THR A 527 16.69 -16.41 -32.27
CA THR A 527 17.87 -17.12 -31.75
C THR A 527 17.85 -17.29 -30.23
N LYS A 528 17.15 -16.43 -29.48
CA LYS A 528 17.06 -16.52 -28.01
C LYS A 528 16.00 -17.51 -27.51
N LYS A 529 14.96 -17.80 -28.30
CA LYS A 529 13.83 -18.66 -27.88
C LYS A 529 14.18 -20.15 -27.90
N THR A 530 14.95 -20.60 -28.89
CA THR A 530 15.25 -22.03 -29.12
C THR A 530 16.23 -22.67 -28.11
N VAL A 531 17.03 -21.87 -27.41
CA VAL A 531 18.00 -22.37 -26.40
C VAL A 531 17.33 -22.64 -25.05
N LYS A 532 16.30 -21.86 -24.69
CA LYS A 532 15.62 -21.97 -23.38
C LYS A 532 14.67 -23.18 -23.31
N GLU A 533 14.00 -23.51 -24.40
CA GLU A 533 13.01 -24.60 -24.45
C GLU A 533 13.61 -26.01 -24.40
N LYS A 534 14.82 -26.22 -24.94
CA LYS A 534 15.47 -27.55 -24.92
C LYS A 534 15.89 -28.00 -23.52
N LYS A 535 16.24 -27.07 -22.62
CA LYS A 535 16.75 -27.39 -21.28
C LYS A 535 15.62 -27.87 -20.34
N GLY A 536 14.44 -27.25 -20.41
CA GLY A 536 13.29 -27.64 -19.56
C GLY A 536 12.64 -28.97 -19.93
N PHE A 537 12.80 -29.44 -21.17
CA PHE A 537 12.19 -30.69 -21.64
C PHE A 537 12.88 -31.94 -21.06
N GLU A 538 14.19 -31.89 -20.86
CA GLU A 538 15.00 -33.04 -20.42
C GLU A 538 14.82 -33.33 -18.92
N GLU A 539 14.47 -32.30 -18.15
CA GLU A 539 14.28 -32.35 -16.70
C GLU A 539 12.93 -33.00 -16.32
N ARG A 540 11.83 -32.63 -17.01
CA ARG A 540 10.50 -33.23 -16.81
C ARG A 540 10.48 -34.74 -17.07
N LYS A 541 11.32 -35.22 -17.99
CA LYS A 541 11.45 -36.65 -18.29
C LYS A 541 12.02 -37.45 -17.11
N LYS A 542 12.91 -36.86 -16.31
CA LYS A 542 13.50 -37.52 -15.12
C LYS A 542 12.49 -37.65 -13.99
N ILE A 543 11.69 -36.60 -13.77
CA ILE A 543 10.66 -36.51 -12.71
C ILE A 543 9.57 -37.58 -12.89
N VAL A 544 8.97 -37.68 -14.07
CA VAL A 544 7.90 -38.65 -14.34
C VAL A 544 8.37 -40.09 -14.12
N ASN A 545 9.62 -40.40 -14.49
CA ASN A 545 10.18 -41.74 -14.37
C ASN A 545 10.48 -42.10 -12.90
N ALA A 546 10.80 -41.12 -12.06
CA ALA A 546 10.97 -41.30 -10.61
C ALA A 546 9.62 -41.56 -9.93
N LEU A 547 8.60 -40.76 -10.22
CA LEU A 547 7.25 -40.92 -9.65
C LEU A 547 6.60 -42.26 -10.02
N TYR A 548 6.80 -42.73 -11.26
CA TYR A 548 6.30 -44.03 -11.67
C TYR A 548 6.89 -45.17 -10.81
N LYS A 549 8.21 -45.14 -10.53
CA LYS A 549 8.88 -46.14 -9.69
C LYS A 549 8.38 -46.10 -8.24
N ILE A 550 8.06 -44.92 -7.71
CA ILE A 550 7.54 -44.71 -6.36
C ILE A 550 6.10 -45.25 -6.26
N SER A 551 5.24 -44.92 -7.23
CA SER A 551 3.82 -45.31 -7.25
C SER A 551 3.60 -46.83 -7.23
N LYS A 552 4.52 -47.61 -7.82
CA LYS A 552 4.46 -49.08 -7.85
C LYS A 552 4.68 -49.72 -6.47
N LYS A 553 5.30 -49.00 -5.52
CA LYS A 553 5.64 -49.50 -4.18
C LYS A 553 4.68 -49.05 -3.07
N ILE A 554 3.77 -48.11 -3.35
CA ILE A 554 2.82 -47.60 -2.35
C ILE A 554 1.61 -48.53 -2.26
N LYS A 555 1.31 -49.01 -1.04
CA LYS A 555 0.03 -49.67 -0.71
C LYS A 555 -0.99 -48.59 -0.34
N LEU A 556 -2.20 -48.67 -0.90
CA LEU A 556 -3.20 -47.58 -0.87
C LEU A 556 -3.72 -47.23 0.53
N ASP A 557 -3.51 -48.10 1.50
CA ASP A 557 -3.99 -48.02 2.87
C ASP A 557 -3.05 -47.26 3.82
N LYS A 558 -1.79 -47.01 3.41
CA LYS A 558 -0.82 -46.19 4.16
C LYS A 558 0.07 -45.40 3.18
N PRO A 559 -0.23 -44.12 2.92
CA PRO A 559 0.64 -43.30 2.08
C PRO A 559 2.03 -43.16 2.72
N MET A 560 3.06 -43.17 1.88
CA MET A 560 4.45 -43.02 2.31
C MET A 560 4.68 -41.57 2.79
N PRO A 561 5.43 -41.34 3.89
CA PRO A 561 5.80 -39.99 4.32
C PRO A 561 6.48 -39.22 3.20
N VAL A 562 6.20 -37.92 3.12
CA VAL A 562 6.63 -37.08 1.99
C VAL A 562 8.16 -36.99 1.95
N GLU A 563 8.81 -36.98 3.11
CA GLU A 563 10.25 -36.96 3.30
C GLU A 563 10.91 -38.25 2.75
N GLU A 564 10.23 -39.39 2.89
CA GLU A 564 10.68 -40.67 2.34
C GLU A 564 10.52 -40.72 0.80
N VAL A 565 9.53 -40.00 0.25
CA VAL A 565 9.31 -39.86 -1.20
C VAL A 565 10.36 -38.94 -1.83
N ILE A 566 10.65 -37.81 -1.19
CA ILE A 566 11.70 -36.86 -1.61
C ILE A 566 13.07 -37.52 -1.57
N SER A 567 13.40 -38.24 -0.49
CA SER A 567 14.69 -38.94 -0.38
C SER A 567 14.87 -40.03 -1.45
N LYS A 568 13.80 -40.77 -1.78
CA LYS A 568 13.83 -41.75 -2.88
C LYS A 568 13.87 -41.11 -4.28
N ALA A 569 13.32 -39.91 -4.45
CA ALA A 569 13.42 -39.16 -5.70
C ALA A 569 14.82 -38.59 -5.94
N ARG A 570 15.52 -38.16 -4.88
CA ARG A 570 16.93 -37.75 -4.93
C ARG A 570 17.82 -38.88 -5.46
N LEU A 571 17.58 -40.13 -5.03
CA LEU A 571 18.28 -41.32 -5.54
C LEU A 571 18.00 -41.60 -7.03
N GLY A 572 16.96 -41.01 -7.61
CA GLY A 572 16.59 -41.11 -9.02
C GLY A 572 17.09 -39.95 -9.90
N ASN A 573 17.84 -38.98 -9.36
CA ASN A 573 18.26 -37.75 -10.04
C ASN A 573 17.09 -36.93 -10.64
N ALA A 574 15.91 -37.00 -10.01
CA ALA A 574 14.79 -36.12 -10.33
C ALA A 574 14.82 -34.90 -9.40
N ASP A 575 14.37 -33.75 -9.90
CA ASP A 575 14.21 -32.55 -9.08
C ASP A 575 13.25 -32.85 -7.91
N PRO A 576 13.72 -32.77 -6.66
CA PRO A 576 12.92 -33.11 -5.49
C PRO A 576 11.69 -32.21 -5.32
N LYS A 577 11.74 -30.95 -5.79
CA LYS A 577 10.67 -29.97 -5.64
C LYS A 577 9.47 -30.31 -6.55
N LEU A 578 9.73 -30.63 -7.81
CA LEU A 578 8.68 -31.06 -8.74
C LEU A 578 8.05 -32.42 -8.37
N VAL A 579 8.84 -33.36 -7.83
CA VAL A 579 8.30 -34.65 -7.33
C VAL A 579 7.41 -34.42 -6.11
N HIS A 580 7.78 -33.50 -5.23
CA HIS A 580 6.99 -33.14 -4.05
C HIS A 580 5.61 -32.60 -4.45
N GLU A 581 5.56 -31.62 -5.35
CA GLU A 581 4.31 -31.02 -5.84
C GLU A 581 3.35 -32.05 -6.46
N GLU A 582 3.83 -32.91 -7.35
CA GLU A 582 3.00 -33.97 -7.95
C GLU A 582 2.52 -35.02 -6.92
N TYR A 583 3.31 -35.29 -5.86
CA TYR A 583 2.92 -36.21 -4.80
C TYR A 583 1.87 -35.61 -3.85
N ILE A 584 1.98 -34.32 -3.52
CA ILE A 584 0.99 -33.60 -2.71
C ILE A 584 -0.38 -33.61 -3.39
N HIS A 585 -0.44 -33.35 -4.71
CA HIS A 585 -1.69 -33.45 -5.46
C HIS A 585 -2.30 -34.86 -5.46
N LEU A 586 -1.46 -35.90 -5.44
CA LEU A 586 -1.94 -37.28 -5.31
C LEU A 586 -2.57 -37.52 -3.92
N LEU A 587 -1.93 -37.03 -2.85
CA LEU A 587 -2.42 -37.16 -1.48
C LEU A 587 -3.74 -36.41 -1.27
N ASP A 588 -3.88 -35.22 -1.86
CA ASP A 588 -5.10 -34.42 -1.76
C ASP A 588 -6.30 -35.12 -2.43
N ARG A 589 -6.06 -35.71 -3.62
CA ARG A 589 -7.07 -36.56 -4.27
C ARG A 589 -7.44 -37.77 -3.41
N MET A 590 -6.50 -38.36 -2.67
CA MET A 590 -6.78 -39.47 -1.76
C MET A 590 -7.61 -39.02 -0.54
N LYS A 591 -7.28 -37.89 0.08
CA LYS A 591 -8.05 -37.31 1.20
C LYS A 591 -9.49 -37.02 0.80
N LYS A 592 -9.71 -36.48 -0.40
CA LYS A 592 -11.04 -36.21 -0.96
C LYS A 592 -11.88 -37.48 -1.18
N VAL A 593 -11.24 -38.62 -1.45
CA VAL A 593 -11.95 -39.91 -1.54
C VAL A 593 -12.30 -40.44 -0.15
N ASP A 594 -11.47 -40.20 0.86
CA ASP A 594 -11.71 -40.69 2.20
C ASP A 594 -12.79 -39.92 2.97
N SER A 595 -13.05 -38.65 2.62
CA SER A 595 -14.14 -37.83 3.17
C SER A 595 -15.54 -38.21 2.63
N LEU A 596 -15.63 -39.01 1.57
CA LEU A 596 -16.90 -39.53 1.07
C LEU A 596 -17.43 -40.64 1.97
N SER A 597 -18.76 -40.84 2.03
CA SER A 597 -19.39 -41.89 2.84
C SER A 597 -20.15 -42.91 1.97
N GLY A 598 -20.32 -44.14 2.47
CA GLY A 598 -21.18 -45.15 1.84
C GLY A 598 -20.78 -45.58 0.42
N ALA A 599 -21.77 -45.61 -0.49
CA ALA A 599 -21.61 -46.12 -1.85
C ALA A 599 -20.69 -45.25 -2.72
N GLU A 600 -20.67 -43.93 -2.48
CA GLU A 600 -19.84 -42.97 -3.22
C GLU A 600 -18.36 -43.18 -2.96
N LYS A 601 -17.98 -43.49 -1.71
CA LYS A 601 -16.60 -43.87 -1.36
C LYS A 601 -16.14 -45.13 -2.09
N LYS A 602 -17.05 -46.11 -2.25
CA LYS A 602 -16.76 -47.39 -2.92
C LYS A 602 -16.60 -47.21 -4.44
N GLU A 603 -17.44 -46.39 -5.06
CA GLU A 603 -17.35 -46.00 -6.47
C GLU A 603 -16.05 -45.22 -6.75
N ALA A 604 -15.75 -44.22 -5.91
CA ALA A 604 -14.56 -43.38 -6.03
C ALA A 604 -13.25 -44.18 -5.88
N ARG A 605 -13.18 -45.11 -4.92
CA ARG A 605 -12.02 -46.02 -4.79
C ARG A 605 -11.84 -46.92 -6.01
N LYS A 606 -12.94 -47.45 -6.56
CA LYS A 606 -12.90 -48.29 -7.76
C LYS A 606 -12.43 -47.50 -9.00
N ASN A 607 -12.87 -46.25 -9.14
CA ASN A 607 -12.42 -45.35 -10.21
C ASN A 607 -10.96 -44.94 -10.05
N LEU A 608 -10.50 -44.63 -8.84
CA LEU A 608 -9.10 -44.29 -8.56
C LEU A 608 -8.17 -45.46 -8.91
N GLU A 609 -8.57 -46.69 -8.57
CA GLU A 609 -7.79 -47.88 -8.90
C GLU A 609 -7.80 -48.20 -10.40
N LYS A 610 -8.90 -47.88 -11.10
CA LYS A 610 -8.97 -47.97 -12.57
C LYS A 610 -8.05 -46.96 -13.26
N ILE A 611 -8.00 -45.72 -12.77
CA ILE A 611 -7.08 -44.68 -13.25
C ILE A 611 -5.63 -45.12 -13.02
N ARG A 612 -5.30 -45.65 -11.83
CA ARG A 612 -3.95 -46.14 -11.52
C ARG A 612 -3.48 -47.26 -12.45
N LYS A 613 -4.39 -48.17 -12.86
CA LYS A 613 -4.07 -49.28 -13.77
C LYS A 613 -4.03 -48.85 -15.24
N ALA A 614 -4.79 -47.81 -15.63
CA ALA A 614 -4.90 -47.34 -17.01
C ALA A 614 -3.84 -46.29 -17.41
N GLN A 615 -3.21 -45.61 -16.45
CA GLN A 615 -2.27 -44.53 -16.74
C GLN A 615 -0.89 -45.07 -17.13
N LYS A 616 -0.70 -45.32 -18.43
CA LYS A 616 0.61 -45.62 -19.02
C LYS A 616 1.29 -44.31 -19.42
N PHE A 617 2.60 -44.22 -19.27
CA PHE A 617 3.37 -43.04 -19.66
C PHE A 617 4.28 -43.36 -20.86
N CYS A 618 4.48 -42.38 -21.73
CA CYS A 618 5.38 -42.51 -22.86
C CYS A 618 6.83 -42.63 -22.35
N THR A 619 7.50 -43.73 -22.64
CA THR A 619 8.93 -43.91 -22.28
C THR A 619 9.87 -42.97 -23.05
N GLY A 620 9.38 -42.32 -24.10
CA GLY A 620 10.10 -41.31 -24.87
C GLY A 620 10.15 -39.95 -24.18
N CYS A 621 9.00 -39.41 -23.80
CA CYS A 621 8.86 -38.03 -23.33
C CYS A 621 8.08 -37.86 -22.01
N GLY A 622 7.67 -38.95 -21.36
CA GLY A 622 6.95 -38.92 -20.08
C GLY A 622 5.47 -38.52 -20.16
N SER A 623 4.96 -38.14 -21.33
CA SER A 623 3.55 -37.77 -21.47
C SER A 623 2.59 -38.93 -21.17
N THR A 624 1.45 -38.62 -20.58
CA THR A 624 0.39 -39.58 -20.24
C THR A 624 -0.23 -40.14 -21.52
N LEU A 625 -0.35 -41.46 -21.60
CA LEU A 625 -0.91 -42.17 -22.74
C LEU A 625 -2.29 -42.72 -22.41
N ARG A 626 -3.26 -42.49 -23.30
CA ARG A 626 -4.59 -43.12 -23.24
C ARG A 626 -4.49 -44.61 -23.59
N GLU A 627 -5.38 -45.44 -23.07
CA GLU A 627 -5.38 -46.87 -23.41
C GLU A 627 -5.56 -47.09 -24.93
N GLY A 628 -4.76 -48.00 -25.50
CA GLY A 628 -4.89 -48.42 -26.89
C GLY A 628 -4.01 -47.70 -27.92
N ILE A 629 -3.38 -46.55 -27.59
CA ILE A 629 -2.53 -45.83 -28.55
C ILE A 629 -1.18 -46.51 -28.80
N LYS A 630 -0.84 -46.69 -30.08
CA LYS A 630 0.40 -47.33 -30.54
C LYS A 630 1.58 -46.35 -30.64
N PHE A 631 1.31 -45.04 -30.60
CA PHE A 631 2.30 -43.97 -30.75
C PHE A 631 2.00 -42.84 -29.78
N CYS A 632 3.04 -42.20 -29.26
CA CYS A 632 2.90 -41.02 -28.42
C CYS A 632 2.54 -39.79 -29.27
N THR A 633 1.41 -39.15 -28.98
CA THR A 633 0.95 -37.97 -29.71
C THR A 633 1.83 -36.74 -29.50
N LYS A 634 2.59 -36.67 -28.40
CA LYS A 634 3.50 -35.54 -28.13
C LYS A 634 4.87 -35.66 -28.79
N CYS A 635 5.47 -36.86 -28.84
CA CYS A 635 6.85 -37.01 -29.34
C CYS A 635 7.00 -38.02 -30.49
N GLY A 636 5.89 -38.55 -31.01
CA GLY A 636 5.86 -39.48 -32.14
C GLY A 636 6.39 -40.89 -31.87
N LYS A 637 6.93 -41.17 -30.67
CA LYS A 637 7.61 -42.44 -30.39
C LYS A 637 6.62 -43.61 -30.32
N THR A 638 6.89 -44.67 -31.08
CA THR A 638 6.17 -45.95 -31.03
C THR A 638 6.26 -46.58 -29.65
N ILE A 639 5.12 -47.00 -29.11
CA ILE A 639 5.01 -47.66 -27.81
C ILE A 639 4.88 -49.16 -28.06
N LYS A 640 5.94 -49.92 -27.77
CA LYS A 640 5.89 -51.39 -27.79
C LYS A 640 5.03 -51.85 -26.61
N ARG A 641 4.02 -52.69 -26.89
CA ARG A 641 3.09 -53.23 -25.87
C ARG A 641 3.78 -54.22 -24.96
#